data_AF-A0A158R0E1-F1
#
_entry.id   AF-A0A158R0E1-F1
#
_cell.length_a   1.000
_cell.length_b   1.000
_cell.length_c   1.000
_cell.angle_alpha   90.00
_cell.angle_beta   90.00
_cell.angle_gamma   90.00
#
_symmetry.space_group_name_H-M   'P 1'
#
loop_
_entity.id
_entity.type
_entity.pdbx_description
1 polymer ?
#
loop_
_entity_poly.entity_id
_entity_poly.type
_entity_poly.pdbx_seq_one_letter_code
_entity_poly.pdbx_strand_id
1 'polypeptide(L)'
;MGFVYGGEYPRNVDKTWFTNVLTAGTVIKVGLLFVKDMPQFVKYVGYRTSASAVLIARDRIQAEGLLPGFTFEFITMFDECNEETAAGLVIDMINHNNVDIVFGPTCSDLVILCIPDEYKRRFMLYLLDGGYLNPEFMFIFVDPSSKIFAERYVWKDLNVPGDGRDEDARTAFSWVMAITDRMNGESNANKNMNFSREVVKRMRDPPFNCSVECDKPEYQTASQYADQLHDALYAYALALNRTLPLNGTLRNGRELLDHVAMKFHGANDDVIIGPNGTRYPTFYCNRLNENFAVQAYGTIFVQGFTANFMPLFTDESRLWLKHGGPPPAVPKCGFQGRQCPLNIFEAYKTWFIVAIAIFIFVIISCIGVIIKYQIEKMKEEKRLNTLWQIPFVTLKEPNTKGDVVAARKHEKHLRVEHHEGLHWRIGLEFLHRSPLQCHGFLTSENCLIDDRWQVKISEYGLEFKRFGDKPTQTEQTLHNVHSLTFHGPPRLADNHPTSFAIIAAQLITMTKVWDLDNRKEDPEEIIYMLKKGGYNAPRPNLEPHETVEASPALVQLHLIRDCWAEHPSERPTIVEVHAQFKSMQSHKDANLMDHVFKMLETHASTLEEEVEERTKELVAEKKKSDILLYRMLPRQVADKLKLGQAVEPESYESVTLFFSDVVSFTNIAAKGTPLQVETIGDAYLCVSGLPKRNGNEHIKEICSMSLGFMSALVDFRIPYLPQERLNVRIGLHTGSVVAGVVGLTMPRYCLFGDAVNTASRMESNGKRTTSSCFVISASLETFSSVAGYYHEHKKRCASWQHNRSTGAFRNVTDERTSASAVLIARDVVREQGLLPGYTFEFITMFDECDEERATGLVIDMINERKVDVVIGPTCSDAAIISAIIAAYYNVPLLTWGLSTSSALDNPLRFPTTVVLSVNSYSLGVAIRSVLLTFDWDQFAMVYSTVGDSEESCLTVKSDIQDAVNHLHDVTINYSGRLFSMSKEAVQFTMEIVKDRARIVILCIPDVHKRTFMLHLLDAGYLNSEFVFIFVDPTSKIFVISERGGGEHYVWMDENVPNDGRDEDAKEAFSWVMSITDRLKGEPDVQGNQTFSKEVVRRMRDPPFNCIEECDKPEYQTASQYAPQLYDTFYTYAVALNRTLPSNRTLRNGREILRHIAMKFQGVSSEIMIGPNGTRYPTFYFNGIAENYKVRTYGKIFVHGSIGVS
;
A
#
# COMPACT_ATOMS: atom_id res chain seq x y z
N MET A 1 -14.39 58.56 -11.13
CA MET A 1 -13.85 59.30 -12.30
C MET A 1 -13.57 58.27 -13.37
N GLY A 2 -14.25 58.37 -14.52
CA GLY A 2 -14.30 57.31 -15.53
C GLY A 2 -13.25 57.44 -16.64
N PHE A 3 -13.06 56.33 -17.37
CA PHE A 3 -12.77 56.27 -18.80
C PHE A 3 -13.38 54.98 -19.38
N VAL A 4 -13.81 55.06 -20.65
CA VAL A 4 -14.79 54.21 -21.36
C VAL A 4 -14.14 53.57 -22.60
N TYR A 5 -14.75 52.46 -23.08
CA TYR A 5 -14.70 51.75 -24.39
C TYR A 5 -13.74 50.55 -24.49
N GLY A 6 -14.15 49.38 -25.00
CA GLY A 6 -15.43 48.94 -25.56
C GLY A 6 -15.30 47.59 -26.28
N GLY A 7 -16.31 46.72 -26.19
CA GLY A 7 -16.36 45.41 -26.86
C GLY A 7 -17.38 44.45 -26.24
N GLU A 8 -18.65 44.87 -26.15
CA GLU A 8 -19.77 44.03 -25.70
C GLU A 8 -20.28 43.12 -26.83
N TYR A 9 -20.40 41.81 -26.55
CA TYR A 9 -21.41 40.95 -27.17
C TYR A 9 -22.72 41.08 -26.36
N PRO A 10 -23.90 41.00 -27.00
CA PRO A 10 -25.15 41.38 -26.37
C PRO A 10 -25.61 40.32 -25.36
N ARG A 11 -25.39 40.57 -24.07
CA ARG A 11 -26.24 40.00 -23.01
C ARG A 11 -27.52 40.82 -22.92
N ASN A 12 -28.38 40.71 -23.93
CA ASN A 12 -29.79 41.07 -23.74
C ASN A 12 -30.54 39.83 -23.24
N VAL A 13 -30.35 39.54 -21.95
CA VAL A 13 -31.42 38.98 -21.14
C VAL A 13 -31.79 40.11 -20.19
N ASP A 14 -32.97 40.67 -20.40
CA ASP A 14 -33.54 41.78 -19.63
C ASP A 14 -33.29 41.62 -18.12
N LYS A 15 -32.38 42.44 -17.58
CA LYS A 15 -32.15 42.60 -16.14
C LYS A 15 -33.15 43.58 -15.53
N THR A 16 -34.43 43.39 -15.79
CA THR A 16 -35.51 44.21 -15.20
C THR A 16 -36.62 43.34 -14.63
N TRP A 17 -36.29 42.52 -13.63
CA TRP A 17 -37.25 42.00 -12.65
C TRP A 17 -36.56 41.86 -11.28
N PHE A 18 -36.15 42.99 -10.69
CA PHE A 18 -35.92 43.05 -9.25
C PHE A 18 -37.22 43.50 -8.58
N THR A 19 -37.54 42.84 -7.47
CA THR A 19 -38.79 42.86 -6.68
C THR A 19 -39.96 42.06 -7.27
N ASN A 20 -39.96 40.74 -7.07
CA ASN A 20 -41.22 40.01 -6.93
C ASN A 20 -41.37 39.57 -5.47
N VAL A 21 -42.35 40.20 -4.83
CA VAL A 21 -43.13 39.67 -3.71
C VAL A 21 -43.47 38.20 -4.01
N LEU A 22 -43.33 37.31 -3.02
CA LEU A 22 -43.85 35.95 -3.05
C LEU A 22 -45.36 35.99 -3.34
N THR A 23 -45.73 35.95 -4.62
CA THR A 23 -47.11 35.78 -5.05
C THR A 23 -47.45 34.30 -4.95
N ALA A 24 -48.49 33.97 -4.20
CA ALA A 24 -49.11 32.66 -4.24
C ALA A 24 -49.45 32.29 -5.70
N GLY A 25 -48.96 31.14 -6.19
CA GLY A 25 -49.26 30.64 -7.54
C GLY A 25 -48.08 30.54 -8.51
N THR A 26 -46.84 30.35 -8.03
CA THR A 26 -45.69 30.13 -8.93
C THR A 26 -45.67 28.67 -9.41
N VAL A 27 -45.67 28.45 -10.72
CA VAL A 27 -45.67 27.11 -11.32
C VAL A 27 -44.23 26.68 -11.60
N ILE A 28 -43.80 25.55 -11.04
CA ILE A 28 -42.53 24.88 -11.36
C ILE A 28 -42.79 23.96 -12.55
N LYS A 29 -42.11 24.21 -13.67
CA LYS A 29 -42.19 23.38 -14.87
C LYS A 29 -41.19 22.25 -14.79
N VAL A 30 -41.69 21.02 -14.77
CA VAL A 30 -40.91 19.79 -14.64
C VAL A 30 -40.92 19.04 -15.97
N GLY A 31 -39.76 18.99 -16.63
CA GLY A 31 -39.52 18.13 -17.78
C GLY A 31 -39.35 16.67 -17.36
N LEU A 32 -40.04 15.75 -18.02
CA LEU A 32 -39.94 14.32 -17.80
C LEU A 32 -39.57 13.65 -19.13
N LEU A 33 -38.44 12.94 -19.15
CA LEU A 33 -37.97 12.24 -20.35
C LEU A 33 -38.06 10.73 -20.12
N PHE A 34 -38.86 10.03 -20.94
CA PHE A 34 -39.15 8.61 -20.76
C PHE A 34 -38.99 7.80 -22.05
N VAL A 35 -38.84 6.50 -21.87
CA VAL A 35 -39.13 5.52 -22.91
C VAL A 35 -40.62 5.23 -22.97
N LYS A 36 -41.22 5.25 -24.16
CA LYS A 36 -42.65 4.94 -24.34
C LYS A 36 -42.87 3.58 -25.00
N ASP A 37 -42.25 3.33 -26.15
CA ASP A 37 -42.66 2.29 -27.08
C ASP A 37 -41.55 1.23 -27.33
N MET A 38 -40.63 1.07 -26.38
CA MET A 38 -39.61 0.00 -26.36
C MET A 38 -39.95 -1.11 -25.34
N PRO A 39 -40.49 -2.27 -25.78
CA PRO A 39 -41.00 -3.33 -24.90
C PRO A 39 -39.98 -3.85 -23.87
N GLN A 40 -38.70 -3.87 -24.23
CA GLN A 40 -37.63 -4.34 -23.33
C GLN A 40 -37.45 -3.45 -22.10
N PHE A 41 -37.73 -2.15 -22.20
CA PHE A 41 -37.53 -1.18 -21.11
C PHE A 41 -38.81 -0.84 -20.34
N VAL A 42 -39.99 -1.26 -20.84
CA VAL A 42 -41.29 -1.04 -20.20
C VAL A 42 -41.32 -1.47 -18.73
N LYS A 43 -40.66 -2.58 -18.39
CA LYS A 43 -40.61 -3.12 -17.02
C LYS A 43 -39.70 -2.35 -16.08
N TYR A 44 -38.72 -1.63 -16.61
CA TYR A 44 -37.67 -0.95 -15.85
C TYR A 44 -38.00 0.52 -15.65
N VAL A 45 -38.27 1.24 -16.75
CA VAL A 45 -38.43 2.71 -16.78
C VAL A 45 -39.60 3.20 -17.63
N GLY A 46 -40.40 2.30 -18.22
CA GLY A 46 -41.44 2.67 -19.18
C GLY A 46 -42.43 3.72 -18.68
N TYR A 47 -42.74 4.71 -19.53
CA TYR A 47 -43.65 5.82 -19.24
C TYR A 47 -44.97 5.36 -18.59
N ARG A 48 -45.61 4.33 -19.18
CA ARG A 48 -46.94 3.85 -18.77
C ARG A 48 -46.97 3.21 -17.37
N THR A 49 -45.81 2.88 -16.82
CA THR A 49 -45.65 2.16 -15.56
C THR A 49 -44.84 2.95 -14.52
N SER A 50 -44.35 4.14 -14.86
CA SER A 50 -43.47 4.95 -13.99
C SER A 50 -43.94 6.40 -13.80
N ALA A 51 -44.51 7.03 -14.84
CA ALA A 51 -44.64 8.49 -14.88
C ALA A 51 -45.50 9.07 -13.76
N SER A 52 -46.59 8.40 -13.37
CA SER A 52 -47.49 8.85 -12.30
C SER A 52 -46.86 8.85 -10.90
N ALA A 53 -45.66 8.29 -10.71
CA ALA A 53 -44.94 8.36 -9.44
C ALA A 53 -44.66 9.81 -9.01
N VAL A 54 -44.49 10.74 -9.96
CA VAL A 54 -44.33 12.17 -9.68
C VAL A 54 -45.59 12.78 -9.05
N LEU A 55 -46.79 12.24 -9.33
CA LEU A 55 -48.04 12.70 -8.71
C LEU A 55 -48.10 12.27 -7.25
N ILE A 56 -47.58 11.09 -6.93
CA ILE A 56 -47.45 10.60 -5.55
C ILE A 56 -46.48 11.48 -4.77
N ALA A 57 -45.33 11.81 -5.35
CA ALA A 57 -44.35 12.70 -4.74
C ALA A 57 -44.92 14.10 -4.54
N ARG A 58 -45.61 14.67 -5.54
CA ARG A 58 -46.29 15.97 -5.45
C ARG A 58 -47.26 16.02 -4.27
N ASP A 59 -48.13 15.02 -4.14
CA ASP A 59 -49.12 14.98 -3.07
C ASP A 59 -48.46 14.91 -1.69
N ARG A 60 -47.34 14.17 -1.59
CA ARG A 60 -46.53 14.13 -0.37
C ARG A 60 -45.89 15.48 -0.05
N ILE A 61 -45.28 16.14 -1.03
CA ILE A 61 -44.68 17.48 -0.89
C ILE A 61 -45.72 18.46 -0.34
N GLN A 62 -46.94 18.43 -0.89
CA GLN A 62 -48.05 19.26 -0.43
C GLN A 62 -48.52 18.90 0.99
N ALA A 63 -48.65 17.61 1.30
CA ALA A 63 -49.07 17.14 2.62
C ALA A 63 -48.07 17.52 3.73
N GLU A 64 -46.78 17.56 3.42
CA GLU A 64 -45.71 17.96 4.34
C GLU A 64 -45.49 19.48 4.39
N GLY A 65 -46.23 20.27 3.62
CA GLY A 65 -46.10 21.73 3.58
C GLY A 65 -44.79 22.23 2.98
N LEU A 66 -44.13 21.42 2.15
CA LEU A 66 -42.91 21.78 1.44
C LEU A 66 -43.26 22.69 0.25
N LEU A 67 -42.48 23.74 0.02
CA LEU A 67 -42.66 24.73 -1.06
C LEU A 67 -44.07 25.39 -1.06
N PRO A 68 -44.46 26.09 0.02
CA PRO A 68 -45.77 26.72 0.11
C PRO A 68 -45.94 27.78 -1.00
N GLY A 69 -47.05 27.71 -1.75
CA GLY A 69 -47.37 28.64 -2.83
C GLY A 69 -46.82 28.25 -4.22
N PHE A 70 -46.12 27.11 -4.32
CA PHE A 70 -45.69 26.52 -5.59
C PHE A 70 -46.61 25.38 -6.05
N THR A 71 -46.79 25.27 -7.36
CA THR A 71 -47.47 24.13 -8.01
C THR A 71 -46.54 23.50 -9.05
N PHE A 72 -46.83 22.26 -9.47
CA PHE A 72 -46.00 21.54 -10.45
C PHE A 72 -46.78 21.35 -11.76
N GLU A 73 -46.14 21.67 -12.88
CA GLU A 73 -46.59 21.37 -14.24
C GLU A 73 -45.62 20.36 -14.85
N PHE A 74 -46.12 19.18 -15.25
CA PHE A 74 -45.29 18.13 -15.83
C PHE A 74 -45.37 18.14 -17.36
N ILE A 75 -44.22 18.23 -18.02
CA ILE A 75 -44.07 18.21 -19.47
C ILE A 75 -43.31 16.95 -19.85
N THR A 76 -43.97 16.04 -20.57
CA THR A 76 -43.40 14.74 -20.90
C THR A 76 -42.92 14.68 -22.35
N MET A 77 -41.71 14.18 -22.59
CA MET A 77 -41.21 13.82 -23.92
C MET A 77 -40.65 12.39 -23.92
N PHE A 78 -40.42 11.85 -25.11
CA PHE A 78 -40.03 10.45 -25.28
C PHE A 78 -38.78 10.31 -26.15
N ASP A 79 -37.73 9.70 -25.61
CA ASP A 79 -36.42 9.52 -26.27
C ASP A 79 -36.24 8.14 -26.92
N GLU A 80 -37.07 7.15 -26.54
CA GLU A 80 -36.96 5.75 -26.98
C GLU A 80 -35.56 5.14 -26.77
N CYS A 81 -34.86 5.55 -25.71
CA CYS A 81 -33.46 5.19 -25.43
C CYS A 81 -32.47 5.56 -26.56
N ASN A 82 -32.76 6.57 -27.39
CA ASN A 82 -31.80 7.10 -28.35
C ASN A 82 -31.09 8.32 -27.73
N GLU A 83 -29.78 8.22 -27.55
CA GLU A 83 -28.95 9.27 -26.93
C GLU A 83 -29.00 10.61 -27.69
N GLU A 84 -28.97 10.58 -29.03
CA GLU A 84 -29.05 11.77 -29.89
C GLU A 84 -30.38 12.51 -29.67
N THR A 85 -31.46 11.73 -29.58
CA THR A 85 -32.82 12.25 -29.35
C THR A 85 -32.97 12.77 -27.94
N ALA A 86 -32.45 12.04 -26.94
CA ALA A 86 -32.51 12.44 -25.54
C ALA A 86 -31.83 13.81 -25.33
N ALA A 87 -30.60 13.98 -25.80
CA ALA A 87 -29.86 15.23 -25.66
C ALA A 87 -30.58 16.41 -26.34
N GLY A 88 -31.06 16.21 -27.56
CA GLY A 88 -31.82 17.23 -28.29
C GLY A 88 -33.15 17.61 -27.61
N LEU A 89 -33.91 16.63 -27.12
CA LEU A 89 -35.16 16.89 -26.40
C LEU A 89 -34.93 17.66 -25.10
N VAL A 90 -33.83 17.42 -24.38
CA VAL A 90 -33.48 18.23 -23.20
C VAL A 90 -33.23 19.69 -23.58
N ILE A 91 -32.53 19.94 -24.68
CA ILE A 91 -32.30 21.29 -25.20
C ILE A 91 -33.63 21.96 -25.56
N ASP A 92 -34.53 21.22 -26.20
CA ASP A 92 -35.87 21.73 -26.55
C ASP A 92 -36.73 22.01 -25.31
N MET A 93 -36.68 21.16 -24.28
CA MET A 93 -37.38 21.41 -23.02
C MET A 93 -36.90 22.72 -22.37
N ILE A 94 -35.60 22.96 -22.37
CA ILE A 94 -35.00 24.15 -21.76
C ILE A 94 -35.33 25.41 -22.58
N ASN A 95 -35.08 25.38 -23.89
CA ASN A 95 -35.17 26.57 -24.74
C ASN A 95 -36.61 26.87 -25.21
N HIS A 96 -37.41 25.85 -25.52
CA HIS A 96 -38.76 26.03 -26.07
C HIS A 96 -39.86 25.88 -25.02
N ASN A 97 -39.78 24.86 -24.15
CA ASN A 97 -40.81 24.65 -23.11
C ASN A 97 -40.56 25.47 -21.83
N ASN A 98 -39.35 26.01 -21.69
CA ASN A 98 -38.91 26.80 -20.56
C ASN A 98 -39.08 26.02 -19.24
N VAL A 99 -38.63 24.76 -19.20
CA VAL A 99 -38.64 23.94 -17.97
C VAL A 99 -37.65 24.47 -16.93
N ASP A 100 -37.92 24.23 -15.65
CA ASP A 100 -37.04 24.61 -14.54
C ASP A 100 -36.16 23.45 -14.06
N ILE A 101 -36.62 22.21 -14.25
CA ILE A 101 -35.90 20.98 -13.95
C ILE A 101 -36.26 19.88 -14.95
N VAL A 102 -35.32 18.99 -15.24
CA VAL A 102 -35.54 17.78 -16.05
C VAL A 102 -35.24 16.54 -15.22
N PHE A 103 -36.15 15.56 -15.24
CA PHE A 103 -35.91 14.20 -14.74
C PHE A 103 -35.78 13.24 -15.93
N GLY A 104 -34.68 12.50 -15.97
CA GLY A 104 -34.25 11.67 -17.10
C GLY A 104 -32.91 12.17 -17.68
N PRO A 105 -32.45 11.65 -18.84
CA PRO A 105 -32.99 10.51 -19.58
C PRO A 105 -33.00 9.21 -18.76
N THR A 106 -33.86 8.27 -19.16
CA THR A 106 -34.07 7.02 -18.41
C THR A 106 -33.20 5.85 -18.89
N CYS A 107 -32.55 6.01 -20.04
CA CYS A 107 -31.60 5.04 -20.58
C CYS A 107 -30.22 5.70 -20.68
N SER A 108 -29.18 4.94 -20.34
CA SER A 108 -27.82 5.26 -20.75
C SER A 108 -27.32 4.17 -21.69
N ASP A 109 -26.40 4.51 -22.59
CA ASP A 109 -25.65 3.53 -23.40
C ASP A 109 -24.81 2.57 -22.53
N LEU A 110 -24.75 2.80 -21.21
CA LEU A 110 -23.96 2.07 -20.25
C LEU A 110 -24.77 1.17 -19.30
N VAL A 111 -25.78 0.43 -19.78
CA VAL A 111 -26.33 -0.70 -19.02
C VAL A 111 -26.82 -1.81 -19.94
N ILE A 112 -25.94 -2.74 -20.34
CA ILE A 112 -26.17 -4.21 -20.28
C ILE A 112 -24.79 -4.91 -20.17
N LEU A 113 -24.12 -4.84 -19.01
CA LEU A 113 -23.02 -5.78 -18.68
C LEU A 113 -23.48 -6.96 -17.82
N CYS A 114 -24.79 -7.19 -17.77
CA CYS A 114 -25.38 -8.30 -17.05
C CYS A 114 -26.19 -9.10 -18.06
N ILE A 115 -25.88 -10.40 -18.20
CA ILE A 115 -26.65 -11.35 -19.02
C ILE A 115 -28.15 -11.03 -18.82
N PRO A 116 -28.92 -10.62 -19.86
CA PRO A 116 -30.31 -10.23 -19.66
C PRO A 116 -31.10 -11.34 -18.98
N ASP A 117 -32.14 -10.98 -18.21
CA ASP A 117 -32.91 -11.95 -17.40
C ASP A 117 -33.40 -13.16 -18.21
N GLU A 118 -33.78 -12.95 -19.47
CA GLU A 118 -34.21 -13.98 -20.40
C GLU A 118 -33.11 -14.99 -20.80
N TYR A 119 -31.84 -14.58 -20.76
CA TYR A 119 -30.70 -15.44 -21.07
C TYR A 119 -30.05 -16.08 -19.84
N LYS A 120 -30.29 -15.56 -18.63
CA LYS A 120 -29.70 -16.11 -17.39
C LYS A 120 -30.07 -17.57 -17.19
N ARG A 121 -31.34 -17.94 -17.39
CA ARG A 121 -31.79 -19.34 -17.32
C ARG A 121 -30.97 -20.22 -18.26
N ARG A 122 -30.92 -19.83 -19.53
CA ARG A 122 -30.26 -20.60 -20.59
C ARG A 122 -28.77 -20.74 -20.33
N PHE A 123 -28.12 -19.64 -19.90
CA PHE A 123 -26.72 -19.63 -19.52
C PHE A 123 -26.42 -20.62 -18.39
N MET A 124 -27.21 -20.60 -17.31
CA MET A 124 -27.04 -21.52 -16.19
C MET A 124 -27.28 -22.98 -16.57
N LEU A 125 -28.24 -23.25 -17.47
CA LEU A 125 -28.46 -24.59 -18.01
C LEU A 125 -27.27 -25.07 -18.87
N TYR A 126 -26.66 -24.20 -19.68
CA TYR A 126 -25.45 -24.57 -20.42
C TYR A 126 -24.24 -24.84 -19.51
N LEU A 127 -24.11 -24.12 -18.40
CA LEU A 127 -23.07 -24.41 -17.41
C LEU A 127 -23.28 -25.75 -16.72
N LEU A 128 -24.55 -26.09 -16.42
CA LEU A 128 -24.91 -27.41 -15.90
C LEU A 128 -24.58 -28.51 -16.92
N ASP A 129 -25.01 -28.36 -18.16
CA ASP A 129 -24.81 -29.34 -19.23
C ASP A 129 -23.32 -29.51 -19.59
N GLY A 130 -22.53 -28.43 -19.49
CA GLY A 130 -21.09 -28.43 -19.72
C GLY A 130 -20.25 -28.92 -18.52
N GLY A 131 -20.87 -29.21 -17.38
CA GLY A 131 -20.16 -29.69 -16.17
C GLY A 131 -19.36 -28.60 -15.43
N TYR A 132 -19.65 -27.32 -15.68
CA TYR A 132 -18.96 -26.18 -15.05
C TYR A 132 -19.48 -25.85 -13.64
N LEU A 133 -20.60 -26.45 -13.22
CA LEU A 133 -21.15 -26.27 -11.86
C LEU A 133 -20.48 -27.22 -10.86
N ASN A 134 -19.26 -26.86 -10.47
CA ASN A 134 -18.44 -27.62 -9.53
C ASN A 134 -17.73 -26.68 -8.54
N PRO A 135 -17.09 -27.20 -7.47
CA PRO A 135 -16.49 -26.36 -6.43
C PRO A 135 -15.35 -25.43 -6.90
N GLU A 136 -14.82 -25.60 -8.11
CA GLU A 136 -13.75 -24.74 -8.65
C GLU A 136 -14.26 -23.40 -9.18
N PHE A 137 -15.55 -23.30 -9.55
CA PHE A 137 -16.13 -22.10 -10.17
C PHE A 137 -17.20 -21.48 -9.30
N MET A 138 -17.04 -20.18 -8.99
CA MET A 138 -18.07 -19.37 -8.32
C MET A 138 -18.71 -18.42 -9.32
N PHE A 139 -20.04 -18.41 -9.37
CA PHE A 139 -20.81 -17.54 -10.26
C PHE A 139 -21.45 -16.40 -9.46
N ILE A 140 -21.00 -15.18 -9.72
CA ILE A 140 -21.57 -13.96 -9.12
C ILE A 140 -22.29 -13.18 -10.22
N PHE A 141 -23.60 -13.02 -10.08
CA PHE A 141 -24.35 -12.07 -10.88
C PHE A 141 -24.41 -10.72 -10.17
N VAL A 142 -23.66 -9.75 -10.69
CA VAL A 142 -23.86 -8.35 -10.31
C VAL A 142 -25.04 -7.88 -11.12
N ASP A 143 -26.16 -7.58 -10.48
CA ASP A 143 -27.32 -7.06 -11.20
C ASP A 143 -28.12 -6.09 -10.32
N PRO A 144 -27.82 -4.79 -10.42
CA PRO A 144 -28.54 -3.78 -9.67
C PRO A 144 -30.00 -3.62 -10.13
N SER A 145 -30.35 -4.11 -11.33
CA SER A 145 -31.67 -3.97 -11.94
C SER A 145 -32.56 -5.22 -11.81
N SER A 146 -31.97 -6.41 -11.71
CA SER A 146 -32.73 -7.64 -11.89
C SER A 146 -33.38 -8.15 -10.61
N LYS A 147 -34.58 -8.69 -10.82
CA LYS A 147 -35.32 -9.55 -9.90
C LYS A 147 -34.83 -11.01 -9.99
N ILE A 148 -33.51 -11.28 -10.03
CA ILE A 148 -32.91 -12.65 -10.12
C ILE A 148 -33.61 -13.62 -9.15
N PHE A 149 -33.96 -13.07 -7.99
CA PHE A 149 -34.51 -13.77 -6.86
C PHE A 149 -35.84 -13.16 -6.35
N ALA A 150 -36.64 -12.50 -7.20
CA ALA A 150 -37.93 -11.92 -6.78
C ALA A 150 -39.14 -12.62 -7.42
N GLU A 151 -40.34 -12.04 -7.23
CA GLU A 151 -41.72 -12.49 -7.59
C GLU A 151 -41.91 -13.33 -8.87
N ARG A 152 -41.01 -13.23 -9.85
CA ARG A 152 -40.85 -14.19 -10.96
C ARG A 152 -39.50 -14.88 -10.80
N TYR A 153 -39.50 -16.12 -10.34
CA TYR A 153 -38.30 -16.95 -10.27
C TYR A 153 -37.61 -17.02 -11.64
N VAL A 154 -36.40 -16.47 -11.77
CA VAL A 154 -35.66 -16.41 -13.05
C VAL A 154 -35.28 -17.81 -13.57
N TRP A 155 -35.28 -18.82 -12.70
CA TRP A 155 -35.14 -20.22 -13.07
C TRP A 155 -36.45 -20.90 -13.47
N LYS A 156 -37.56 -20.18 -13.68
CA LYS A 156 -38.82 -20.76 -14.18
C LYS A 156 -39.03 -20.38 -15.64
N ASP A 157 -39.30 -21.37 -16.50
CA ASP A 157 -39.67 -21.10 -17.88
C ASP A 157 -41.10 -20.52 -17.93
N LEU A 158 -41.24 -19.38 -18.59
CA LEU A 158 -42.50 -18.67 -18.74
C LEU A 158 -43.15 -18.95 -20.11
N ASN A 159 -42.47 -19.68 -21.00
CA ASN A 159 -43.03 -20.10 -22.27
C ASN A 159 -44.12 -21.16 -22.07
N VAL A 160 -45.10 -21.17 -22.98
CA VAL A 160 -46.17 -22.17 -22.99
C VAL A 160 -46.19 -22.84 -24.38
N PRO A 161 -45.87 -24.15 -24.48
CA PRO A 161 -45.38 -25.03 -23.41
C PRO A 161 -43.93 -24.71 -23.00
N GLY A 162 -43.60 -24.93 -21.73
CA GLY A 162 -42.24 -24.75 -21.22
C GLY A 162 -41.30 -25.88 -21.64
N ASP A 163 -39.99 -25.66 -21.50
CA ASP A 163 -38.91 -26.59 -21.85
C ASP A 163 -38.80 -27.83 -20.93
N GLY A 164 -39.54 -27.86 -19.81
CA GLY A 164 -39.55 -28.96 -18.84
C GLY A 164 -38.33 -29.02 -17.90
N ARG A 165 -37.42 -28.05 -17.95
CA ARG A 165 -36.13 -28.05 -17.22
C ARG A 165 -36.09 -27.12 -15.99
N ASP A 166 -37.24 -26.79 -15.41
CA ASP A 166 -37.31 -25.87 -14.27
C ASP A 166 -36.55 -26.38 -13.04
N GLU A 167 -36.50 -27.69 -12.83
CA GLU A 167 -35.77 -28.30 -11.72
C GLU A 167 -34.25 -28.26 -11.91
N ASP A 168 -33.78 -28.51 -13.13
CA ASP A 168 -32.38 -28.37 -13.52
C ASP A 168 -31.92 -26.91 -13.34
N ALA A 169 -32.72 -25.97 -13.84
CA ALA A 169 -32.46 -24.55 -13.70
C ALA A 169 -32.43 -24.15 -12.22
N ARG A 170 -33.41 -24.57 -11.41
CA ARG A 170 -33.44 -24.29 -9.97
C ARG A 170 -32.18 -24.80 -9.26
N THR A 171 -31.72 -25.99 -9.62
CA THR A 171 -30.47 -26.58 -9.10
C THR A 171 -29.26 -25.76 -9.54
N ALA A 172 -29.20 -25.35 -10.80
CA ALA A 172 -28.12 -24.52 -11.32
C ALA A 172 -28.02 -23.17 -10.61
N PHE A 173 -29.14 -22.49 -10.37
CA PHE A 173 -29.19 -21.21 -9.64
C PHE A 173 -28.80 -21.34 -8.16
N SER A 174 -28.80 -22.54 -7.56
CA SER A 174 -28.27 -22.73 -6.20
C SER A 174 -26.75 -22.52 -6.08
N TRP A 175 -26.04 -22.47 -7.21
CA TRP A 175 -24.60 -22.14 -7.31
C TRP A 175 -24.32 -20.65 -7.50
N VAL A 176 -25.36 -19.82 -7.62
CA VAL A 176 -25.24 -18.40 -7.93
C VAL A 176 -25.36 -17.55 -6.67
N MET A 177 -24.48 -16.56 -6.57
CA MET A 177 -24.63 -15.41 -5.68
C MET A 177 -25.04 -14.21 -6.51
N ALA A 178 -25.98 -13.38 -6.04
CA ALA A 178 -26.33 -12.13 -6.71
C ALA A 178 -26.08 -10.92 -5.83
N ILE A 179 -25.54 -9.86 -6.42
CA ILE A 179 -25.42 -8.54 -5.80
C ILE A 179 -26.48 -7.63 -6.43
N THR A 180 -27.44 -7.16 -5.63
CA THR A 180 -28.60 -6.37 -6.11
C THR A 180 -28.79 -5.09 -5.27
N ASP A 181 -29.32 -4.01 -5.85
CA ASP A 181 -29.57 -2.72 -5.14
C ASP A 181 -30.81 -2.76 -4.21
N ARG A 182 -31.51 -3.91 -4.13
CA ARG A 182 -32.75 -4.05 -3.35
C ARG A 182 -32.84 -5.36 -2.57
N MET A 183 -33.39 -5.27 -1.36
CA MET A 183 -33.95 -6.44 -0.66
C MET A 183 -35.43 -6.59 -0.99
N ASN A 184 -35.77 -7.74 -1.54
CA ASN A 184 -37.15 -8.19 -1.61
C ASN A 184 -37.46 -9.11 -0.42
N GLY A 185 -37.49 -8.54 0.79
CA GLY A 185 -38.03 -9.23 1.97
C GLY A 185 -39.57 -9.22 1.97
N GLU A 186 -40.19 -10.25 2.55
CA GLU A 186 -41.67 -10.40 2.61
C GLU A 186 -42.39 -9.20 3.27
N SER A 187 -41.77 -8.49 4.21
CA SER A 187 -42.34 -7.27 4.83
C SER A 187 -42.38 -6.08 3.87
N ASN A 188 -41.40 -5.98 2.98
CA ASN A 188 -41.31 -4.91 1.97
C ASN A 188 -42.20 -5.22 0.76
N ALA A 189 -42.52 -6.50 0.50
CA ALA A 189 -43.41 -6.90 -0.61
C ALA A 189 -44.80 -6.25 -0.51
N ASN A 190 -45.40 -6.18 0.68
CA ASN A 190 -46.73 -5.58 0.88
C ASN A 190 -46.74 -4.05 0.69
N LYS A 191 -45.68 -3.36 1.17
CA LYS A 191 -45.52 -1.90 1.00
C LYS A 191 -45.27 -1.56 -0.48
N ASN A 192 -44.41 -2.33 -1.15
CA ASN A 192 -44.11 -2.20 -2.57
C ASN A 192 -45.35 -2.44 -3.45
N MET A 193 -46.19 -3.41 -3.08
CA MET A 193 -47.41 -3.73 -3.83
C MET A 193 -48.48 -2.62 -3.71
N ASN A 194 -48.54 -1.91 -2.58
CA ASN A 194 -49.42 -0.75 -2.43
C ASN A 194 -48.93 0.45 -3.26
N PHE A 195 -47.63 0.78 -3.21
CA PHE A 195 -47.06 1.84 -4.03
C PHE A 195 -47.25 1.54 -5.53
N SER A 196 -46.92 0.31 -5.95
CA SER A 196 -47.08 -0.14 -7.34
C SER A 196 -48.53 0.00 -7.84
N ARG A 197 -49.51 -0.38 -7.00
CA ARG A 197 -50.93 -0.23 -7.34
C ARG A 197 -51.33 1.24 -7.49
N GLU A 198 -50.82 2.12 -6.64
CA GLU A 198 -51.15 3.55 -6.70
C GLU A 198 -50.54 4.22 -7.94
N VAL A 199 -49.31 3.87 -8.32
CA VAL A 199 -48.67 4.34 -9.57
C VAL A 199 -49.56 3.97 -10.77
N VAL A 200 -49.91 2.69 -10.94
CA VAL A 200 -50.76 2.26 -12.07
C VAL A 200 -52.12 2.95 -12.06
N LYS A 201 -52.72 3.12 -10.88
CA LYS A 201 -54.01 3.81 -10.74
C LYS A 201 -53.95 5.26 -11.21
N ARG A 202 -52.92 6.01 -10.82
CA ARG A 202 -52.77 7.44 -11.08
C ARG A 202 -52.30 7.79 -12.49
N MET A 203 -51.97 6.80 -13.31
CA MET A 203 -51.77 7.04 -14.76
C MET A 203 -53.03 7.58 -15.45
N ARG A 204 -54.21 7.36 -14.85
CA ARG A 204 -55.49 7.90 -15.34
C ARG A 204 -55.71 9.38 -14.99
N ASP A 205 -54.91 9.92 -14.07
CA ASP A 205 -55.05 11.30 -13.61
C ASP A 205 -54.33 12.28 -14.56
N PRO A 206 -54.75 13.56 -14.62
CA PRO A 206 -54.01 14.60 -15.34
C PRO A 206 -52.59 14.79 -14.74
N PRO A 207 -51.56 15.04 -15.57
CA PRO A 207 -51.61 15.31 -17.02
C PRO A 207 -51.51 14.08 -17.93
N PHE A 208 -51.38 12.87 -17.37
CA PHE A 208 -51.07 11.67 -18.15
C PHE A 208 -52.30 11.08 -18.87
N ASN A 209 -53.49 11.16 -18.27
CA ASN A 209 -54.79 10.79 -18.87
C ASN A 209 -54.78 9.43 -19.60
N CYS A 210 -54.01 8.46 -19.11
CA CYS A 210 -53.90 7.16 -19.77
C CYS A 210 -55.19 6.37 -19.58
N SER A 211 -55.79 5.92 -20.69
CA SER A 211 -57.04 5.17 -20.67
C SER A 211 -56.82 3.72 -21.17
N VAL A 212 -57.34 3.38 -22.34
CA VAL A 212 -57.41 2.00 -22.86
C VAL A 212 -56.03 1.32 -22.98
N GLU A 213 -54.98 2.09 -23.26
CA GLU A 213 -53.63 1.54 -23.40
C GLU A 213 -53.09 0.99 -22.07
N CYS A 214 -53.31 1.69 -20.96
CA CYS A 214 -52.79 1.28 -19.64
C CYS A 214 -53.57 0.11 -19.04
N ASP A 215 -54.66 -0.35 -19.65
CA ASP A 215 -55.42 -1.53 -19.20
C ASP A 215 -54.81 -2.85 -19.71
N LYS A 216 -53.79 -2.81 -20.58
CA LYS A 216 -53.08 -4.03 -21.01
C LYS A 216 -52.43 -4.74 -19.81
N PRO A 217 -52.35 -6.09 -19.81
CA PRO A 217 -51.77 -6.87 -18.71
C PRO A 217 -50.32 -6.47 -18.38
N GLU A 218 -49.56 -6.05 -19.38
CA GLU A 218 -48.16 -5.63 -19.26
C GLU A 218 -47.95 -4.33 -18.48
N TYR A 219 -48.98 -3.49 -18.32
CA TYR A 219 -48.91 -2.22 -17.58
C TYR A 219 -49.60 -2.25 -16.22
N GLN A 220 -50.03 -3.43 -15.75
CA GLN A 220 -50.70 -3.59 -14.45
C GLN A 220 -49.73 -3.66 -13.26
N THR A 221 -48.44 -3.38 -13.46
CA THR A 221 -47.43 -3.35 -12.40
C THR A 221 -46.51 -2.18 -12.66
N ALA A 222 -46.22 -1.40 -11.62
CA ALA A 222 -45.29 -0.29 -11.73
C ALA A 222 -43.91 -0.78 -12.17
N SER A 223 -43.22 0.09 -12.92
CA SER A 223 -41.84 -0.13 -13.34
C SER A 223 -40.93 -0.27 -12.12
N GLN A 224 -39.81 -0.95 -12.29
CA GLN A 224 -38.86 -1.14 -11.21
C GLN A 224 -38.34 0.20 -10.64
N TYR A 225 -38.11 1.21 -11.47
CA TYR A 225 -37.53 2.49 -11.04
C TYR A 225 -38.57 3.59 -10.77
N ALA A 226 -39.86 3.26 -10.68
CA ALA A 226 -40.92 4.23 -10.38
C ALA A 226 -40.74 4.91 -9.00
N ASP A 227 -40.25 4.17 -8.01
CA ASP A 227 -39.90 4.68 -6.68
C ASP A 227 -38.74 5.68 -6.73
N GLN A 228 -37.72 5.44 -7.56
CA GLN A 228 -36.60 6.36 -7.71
C GLN A 228 -37.03 7.68 -8.34
N LEU A 229 -37.96 7.66 -9.29
CA LEU A 229 -38.54 8.87 -9.86
C LEU A 229 -39.32 9.68 -8.81
N HIS A 230 -40.11 9.01 -7.98
CA HIS A 230 -40.77 9.64 -6.84
C HIS A 230 -39.75 10.30 -5.91
N ASP A 231 -38.69 9.56 -5.54
CA ASP A 231 -37.67 10.02 -4.60
C ASP A 231 -36.83 11.16 -5.18
N ALA A 232 -36.58 11.18 -6.49
CA ALA A 232 -35.88 12.26 -7.18
C ALA A 232 -36.66 13.58 -7.11
N LEU A 233 -37.97 13.57 -7.39
CA LEU A 233 -38.79 14.78 -7.28
C LEU A 233 -38.88 15.28 -5.82
N TYR A 234 -39.00 14.36 -4.88
CA TYR A 234 -39.04 14.70 -3.46
C TYR A 234 -37.70 15.26 -2.95
N ALA A 235 -36.57 14.68 -3.36
CA ALA A 235 -35.23 15.20 -3.06
C ALA A 235 -35.01 16.61 -3.63
N TYR A 236 -35.43 16.86 -4.88
CA TYR A 236 -35.41 18.19 -5.48
C TYR A 236 -36.22 19.19 -4.66
N ALA A 237 -37.45 18.82 -4.25
CA ALA A 237 -38.29 19.70 -3.46
C ALA A 237 -37.67 20.05 -2.10
N LEU A 238 -37.04 19.07 -1.43
CA LEU A 238 -36.30 19.29 -0.18
C LEU A 238 -35.09 20.22 -0.37
N ALA A 239 -34.30 20.01 -1.43
CA ALA A 239 -33.14 20.84 -1.75
C ALA A 239 -33.57 22.28 -2.08
N LEU A 240 -34.60 22.44 -2.91
CA LEU A 240 -35.16 23.74 -3.27
C LEU A 240 -35.73 24.48 -2.06
N ASN A 241 -36.44 23.78 -1.17
CA ASN A 241 -36.99 24.37 0.05
C ASN A 241 -35.90 24.92 0.99
N ARG A 242 -34.69 24.35 0.95
CA ARG A 242 -33.51 24.86 1.67
C ARG A 242 -32.84 26.04 0.96
N THR A 243 -32.94 26.08 -0.38
CA THR A 243 -32.25 27.05 -1.24
C THR A 243 -33.02 28.37 -1.35
N LEU A 244 -34.35 28.32 -1.51
CA LEU A 244 -35.19 29.53 -1.69
C LEU A 244 -35.06 30.58 -0.56
N PRO A 245 -34.96 30.21 0.73
CA PRO A 245 -34.77 31.19 1.81
C PRO A 245 -33.46 31.99 1.72
N LEU A 246 -32.49 31.53 0.93
CA LEU A 246 -31.15 32.12 0.79
C LEU A 246 -31.03 33.06 -0.43
N ASN A 247 -32.15 33.51 -1.01
CA ASN A 247 -32.23 34.22 -2.30
C ASN A 247 -31.77 33.40 -3.52
N GLY A 248 -31.74 32.07 -3.40
CA GLY A 248 -31.41 31.20 -4.51
C GLY A 248 -32.50 31.17 -5.59
N THR A 249 -32.12 30.79 -6.81
CA THR A 249 -33.03 30.75 -7.97
C THR A 249 -33.37 29.31 -8.39
N LEU A 250 -34.56 29.11 -8.96
CA LEU A 250 -35.03 27.81 -9.46
C LEU A 250 -34.10 27.17 -10.50
N ARG A 251 -33.36 27.98 -11.26
CA ARG A 251 -32.53 27.54 -12.39
C ARG A 251 -31.03 27.53 -12.13
N ASN A 252 -30.60 27.89 -10.93
CA ASN A 252 -29.20 27.79 -10.57
C ASN A 252 -28.89 26.38 -10.05
N GLY A 253 -28.69 25.44 -10.98
CA GLY A 253 -28.43 24.03 -10.65
C GLY A 253 -27.21 23.84 -9.74
N ARG A 254 -26.18 24.68 -9.86
CA ARG A 254 -24.98 24.62 -9.02
C ARG A 254 -25.27 24.92 -7.56
N GLU A 255 -26.06 25.95 -7.30
CA GLU A 255 -26.47 26.34 -5.95
C GLU A 255 -27.44 25.31 -5.34
N LEU A 256 -28.32 24.72 -6.15
CA LEU A 256 -29.21 23.65 -5.68
C LEU A 256 -28.44 22.39 -5.26
N LEU A 257 -27.35 22.07 -5.95
CA LEU A 257 -26.47 20.95 -5.60
C LEU A 257 -25.76 21.16 -4.24
N ASP A 258 -25.43 22.40 -3.87
CA ASP A 258 -24.83 22.70 -2.56
C ASP A 258 -25.77 22.33 -1.38
N HIS A 259 -27.08 22.19 -1.65
CA HIS A 259 -28.11 21.87 -0.66
C HIS A 259 -28.74 20.47 -0.82
N VAL A 260 -28.27 19.66 -1.78
CA VAL A 260 -28.83 18.33 -2.09
C VAL A 260 -28.39 17.24 -1.11
N ALA A 261 -27.31 17.47 -0.35
CA ALA A 261 -26.80 16.50 0.62
C ALA A 261 -27.82 16.29 1.75
N MET A 262 -28.38 15.08 1.85
CA MET A 262 -29.43 14.79 2.83
C MET A 262 -29.68 13.30 3.03
N LYS A 263 -30.36 12.98 4.13
CA LYS A 263 -31.00 11.69 4.37
C LYS A 263 -32.51 11.90 4.51
N PHE A 264 -33.32 11.12 3.79
CA PHE A 264 -34.78 11.17 3.89
C PHE A 264 -35.41 9.77 3.68
N HIS A 265 -36.64 9.60 4.15
CA HIS A 265 -37.44 8.40 3.84
C HIS A 265 -37.99 8.47 2.41
N GLY A 266 -37.48 7.62 1.53
CA GLY A 266 -37.99 7.44 0.18
C GLY A 266 -39.29 6.63 0.14
N ALA A 267 -39.77 6.30 -1.07
CA ALA A 267 -40.97 5.50 -1.28
C ALA A 267 -40.84 4.09 -0.65
N ASN A 268 -39.66 3.49 -0.77
CA ASN A 268 -39.37 2.16 -0.24
C ASN A 268 -38.54 2.22 1.04
N ASP A 269 -37.29 2.68 0.94
CA ASP A 269 -36.29 2.69 2.00
C ASP A 269 -35.68 4.09 2.23
N ASP A 270 -34.78 4.20 3.20
CA ASP A 270 -33.97 5.40 3.42
C ASP A 270 -33.09 5.72 2.19
N VAL A 271 -33.13 6.98 1.75
CA VAL A 271 -32.25 7.50 0.70
C VAL A 271 -31.25 8.45 1.34
N ILE A 272 -29.97 8.21 1.07
CA ILE A 272 -28.86 9.07 1.50
C ILE A 272 -28.19 9.62 0.24
N ILE A 273 -28.15 10.94 0.11
CA ILE A 273 -27.49 11.67 -0.98
C ILE A 273 -26.24 12.36 -0.41
N GLY A 274 -25.09 12.11 -1.01
CA GLY A 274 -23.82 12.73 -0.67
C GLY A 274 -23.72 14.19 -1.10
N PRO A 275 -22.66 14.90 -0.66
CA PRO A 275 -22.44 16.31 -1.01
C PRO A 275 -22.13 16.53 -2.50
N ASN A 276 -21.75 15.48 -3.22
CA ASN A 276 -21.55 15.52 -4.67
C ASN A 276 -22.83 15.22 -5.46
N GLY A 277 -24.00 15.18 -4.81
CA GLY A 277 -25.27 14.86 -5.45
C GLY A 277 -25.48 13.37 -5.80
N THR A 278 -24.55 12.49 -5.43
CA THR A 278 -24.67 11.05 -5.70
C THR A 278 -25.37 10.33 -4.55
N ARG A 279 -26.32 9.43 -4.86
CA ARG A 279 -26.91 8.52 -3.85
C ARG A 279 -25.84 7.57 -3.33
N TYR A 280 -25.78 7.34 -2.02
CA TYR A 280 -24.99 6.26 -1.42
C TYR A 280 -25.82 4.97 -1.45
N PRO A 281 -25.53 4.03 -2.36
CA PRO A 281 -26.32 2.82 -2.49
C PRO A 281 -25.97 1.81 -1.39
N THR A 282 -26.95 0.95 -1.09
CA THR A 282 -26.73 -0.24 -0.25
C THR A 282 -27.08 -1.46 -1.09
N PHE A 283 -26.06 -2.21 -1.51
CA PHE A 283 -26.28 -3.46 -2.22
C PHE A 283 -26.49 -4.62 -1.25
N TYR A 284 -27.17 -5.65 -1.73
CA TYR A 284 -27.49 -6.85 -0.98
C TYR A 284 -26.92 -8.07 -1.68
N CYS A 285 -26.22 -8.89 -0.91
CA CYS A 285 -25.68 -10.16 -1.35
C CYS A 285 -26.71 -11.27 -1.12
N ASN A 286 -27.42 -11.66 -2.17
CA ASN A 286 -28.53 -12.60 -2.15
C ASN A 286 -28.12 -13.99 -2.68
N ARG A 287 -28.67 -15.05 -2.08
CA ARG A 287 -28.50 -16.44 -2.51
C ARG A 287 -29.76 -17.26 -2.16
N LEU A 288 -29.95 -18.38 -2.85
CA LEU A 288 -30.93 -19.40 -2.47
C LEU A 288 -30.44 -20.22 -1.26
N ASN A 289 -31.27 -20.30 -0.23
CA ASN A 289 -31.05 -21.16 0.93
C ASN A 289 -31.40 -22.63 0.63
N GLU A 290 -31.27 -23.51 1.63
CA GLU A 290 -31.56 -24.95 1.51
C GLU A 290 -32.99 -25.28 1.04
N ASN A 291 -33.94 -24.37 1.31
CA ASN A 291 -35.34 -24.51 0.89
C ASN A 291 -35.61 -23.87 -0.48
N PHE A 292 -34.57 -23.46 -1.21
CA PHE A 292 -34.65 -22.68 -2.44
C PHE A 292 -35.41 -21.35 -2.26
N ALA A 293 -35.42 -20.81 -1.05
CA ALA A 293 -35.94 -19.49 -0.76
C ALA A 293 -34.80 -18.47 -0.76
N VAL A 294 -35.14 -17.24 -1.10
CA VAL A 294 -34.18 -16.16 -1.31
C VAL A 294 -33.83 -15.54 0.03
N GLN A 295 -32.54 -15.41 0.31
CA GLN A 295 -32.06 -14.86 1.56
C GLN A 295 -30.86 -13.93 1.32
N ALA A 296 -30.85 -12.79 2.00
CA ALA A 296 -29.70 -11.90 2.04
C ALA A 296 -28.68 -12.41 3.07
N TYR A 297 -27.43 -12.53 2.64
CA TYR A 297 -26.30 -12.97 3.47
C TYR A 297 -25.36 -11.82 3.84
N GLY A 298 -25.49 -10.65 3.22
CA GLY A 298 -24.71 -9.47 3.57
C GLY A 298 -25.24 -8.20 2.90
N THR A 299 -24.86 -7.05 3.45
CA THR A 299 -25.09 -5.74 2.83
C THR A 299 -23.76 -5.08 2.49
N ILE A 300 -23.73 -4.29 1.42
CA ILE A 300 -22.57 -3.53 0.97
C ILE A 300 -23.00 -2.07 0.92
N PHE A 301 -22.56 -1.26 1.89
CA PHE A 301 -22.80 0.18 1.87
C PHE A 301 -21.65 0.87 1.15
N VAL A 302 -21.95 1.68 0.13
CA VAL A 302 -20.94 2.38 -0.69
C VAL A 302 -21.01 3.88 -0.45
N GLN A 303 -19.87 4.48 -0.09
CA GLN A 303 -19.72 5.91 0.12
C GLN A 303 -18.55 6.44 -0.72
N GLY A 304 -18.86 7.02 -1.88
CA GLY A 304 -17.83 7.44 -2.83
C GLY A 304 -17.03 6.24 -3.34
N PHE A 305 -15.71 6.21 -3.08
CA PHE A 305 -14.81 5.12 -3.50
C PHE A 305 -14.58 4.06 -2.41
N THR A 306 -15.25 4.16 -1.26
CA THR A 306 -15.15 3.17 -0.19
C THR A 306 -16.42 2.34 -0.10
N ALA A 307 -16.26 1.04 0.16
CA ALA A 307 -17.36 0.11 0.36
C ALA A 307 -17.17 -0.62 1.69
N ASN A 308 -18.24 -0.77 2.46
CA ASN A 308 -18.25 -1.52 3.70
C ASN A 308 -19.19 -2.72 3.58
N PHE A 309 -18.65 -3.93 3.67
CA PHE A 309 -19.43 -5.17 3.68
C PHE A 309 -19.81 -5.53 5.12
N MET A 310 -21.11 -5.60 5.38
CA MET A 310 -21.66 -6.03 6.66
C MET A 310 -22.27 -7.43 6.48
N PRO A 311 -21.68 -8.48 7.07
CA PRO A 311 -22.24 -9.83 7.00
C PRO A 311 -23.56 -9.90 7.77
N LEU A 312 -24.58 -10.53 7.18
CA LEU A 312 -25.86 -10.85 7.82
C LEU A 312 -25.91 -12.32 8.31
N PHE A 313 -24.85 -13.09 8.05
CA PHE A 313 -24.70 -14.46 8.56
C PHE A 313 -23.89 -14.49 9.85
N THR A 314 -24.24 -15.42 10.74
CA THR A 314 -23.45 -15.74 11.95
C THR A 314 -22.45 -16.88 11.69
N ASP A 315 -22.72 -17.72 10.69
CA ASP A 315 -21.90 -18.87 10.29
C ASP A 315 -21.59 -18.77 8.79
N GLU A 316 -20.29 -18.63 8.46
CA GLU A 316 -19.77 -18.46 7.10
C GLU A 316 -19.96 -19.72 6.24
N SER A 317 -20.05 -20.91 6.85
CA SER A 317 -20.23 -22.16 6.12
C SER A 317 -21.53 -22.16 5.30
N ARG A 318 -22.54 -21.41 5.75
CA ARG A 318 -23.83 -21.24 5.06
C ARG A 318 -23.69 -20.42 3.77
N LEU A 319 -22.69 -19.54 3.69
CA LEU A 319 -22.38 -18.80 2.46
C LEU A 319 -21.74 -19.73 1.42
N TRP A 320 -20.91 -20.68 1.87
CA TRP A 320 -20.10 -21.56 1.02
C TRP A 320 -20.64 -22.99 0.88
N LEU A 321 -21.94 -23.21 1.10
CA LEU A 321 -22.57 -24.54 1.19
C LEU A 321 -22.18 -25.49 0.02
N LYS A 322 -22.05 -24.97 -1.20
CA LYS A 322 -21.68 -25.75 -2.40
C LYS A 322 -20.17 -25.93 -2.62
N HIS A 323 -19.34 -25.12 -1.95
CA HIS A 323 -17.88 -25.10 -2.12
C HIS A 323 -17.13 -25.75 -0.95
N GLY A 324 -17.77 -25.92 0.21
CA GLY A 324 -17.10 -26.41 1.43
C GLY A 324 -16.11 -25.41 2.04
N GLY A 325 -16.09 -24.18 1.55
CA GLY A 325 -15.21 -23.07 1.96
C GLY A 325 -15.07 -22.02 0.85
N PRO A 326 -14.39 -20.88 1.12
CA PRO A 326 -14.12 -19.87 0.10
C PRO A 326 -13.18 -20.43 -0.99
N PRO A 327 -13.52 -20.29 -2.28
CA PRO A 327 -12.66 -20.78 -3.37
C PRO A 327 -11.37 -19.94 -3.49
N PRO A 328 -10.24 -20.54 -3.91
CA PRO A 328 -9.00 -19.81 -4.14
C PRO A 328 -9.10 -18.88 -5.37
N ALA A 329 -8.45 -17.73 -5.33
CA ALA A 329 -8.48 -16.73 -6.41
C ALA A 329 -7.79 -17.19 -7.71
N VAL A 330 -6.82 -18.10 -7.61
CA VAL A 330 -6.15 -18.74 -8.76
C VAL A 330 -6.34 -20.26 -8.62
N PRO A 331 -6.79 -20.96 -9.68
CA PRO A 331 -6.89 -22.42 -9.67
C PRO A 331 -5.56 -23.07 -9.34
N LYS A 332 -5.57 -24.23 -8.69
CA LYS A 332 -4.34 -24.93 -8.25
C LYS A 332 -3.33 -25.20 -9.38
N CYS A 333 -3.80 -25.30 -10.62
CA CYS A 333 -2.97 -25.54 -11.81
C CYS A 333 -2.77 -24.30 -12.69
N GLY A 334 -3.17 -23.11 -12.23
CA GLY A 334 -3.27 -21.91 -13.05
C GLY A 334 -4.35 -22.01 -14.13
N PHE A 335 -4.74 -20.89 -14.73
CA PHE A 335 -5.83 -20.85 -15.72
C PHE A 335 -5.53 -21.65 -17.00
N GLN A 336 -4.26 -21.80 -17.38
CA GLN A 336 -3.83 -22.57 -18.55
C GLN A 336 -3.46 -24.03 -18.23
N GLY A 337 -3.61 -24.48 -16.98
CA GLY A 337 -3.22 -25.83 -16.54
C GLY A 337 -1.70 -26.08 -16.50
N ARG A 338 -0.87 -25.06 -16.74
CA ARG A 338 0.60 -25.15 -16.82
C ARG A 338 1.31 -24.99 -15.47
N GLN A 339 0.61 -24.54 -14.43
CA GLN A 339 1.19 -24.21 -13.12
C GLN A 339 0.79 -25.21 -12.03
N CYS A 340 0.54 -26.47 -12.40
CA CYS A 340 0.26 -27.49 -11.40
C CYS A 340 1.47 -27.66 -10.47
N PRO A 341 1.27 -27.70 -9.14
CA PRO A 341 2.34 -28.02 -8.22
C PRO A 341 2.93 -29.38 -8.58
N LEU A 342 4.25 -29.41 -8.80
CA LEU A 342 4.98 -30.64 -9.05
C LEU A 342 4.84 -31.57 -7.84
N ASN A 343 4.81 -32.89 -8.10
CA ASN A 343 4.74 -33.88 -7.03
C ASN A 343 5.92 -33.69 -6.05
N ILE A 344 5.67 -33.92 -4.76
CA ILE A 344 6.67 -33.74 -3.67
C ILE A 344 7.98 -34.50 -3.98
N PHE A 345 7.88 -35.65 -4.64
CA PHE A 345 9.04 -36.46 -5.05
C PHE A 345 9.88 -35.84 -6.16
N GLU A 346 9.28 -35.07 -7.07
CA GLU A 346 10.00 -34.35 -8.12
C GLU A 346 10.61 -33.06 -7.59
N ALA A 347 9.87 -32.31 -6.76
CA ALA A 347 10.33 -31.04 -6.18
C ALA A 347 11.54 -31.22 -5.24
N TYR A 348 11.60 -32.31 -4.47
CA TYR A 348 12.64 -32.55 -3.46
C TYR A 348 13.56 -33.73 -3.77
N LYS A 349 13.59 -34.20 -5.02
CA LYS A 349 14.39 -35.37 -5.44
C LYS A 349 15.84 -35.30 -4.96
N THR A 350 16.49 -34.14 -5.11
CA THR A 350 17.87 -33.90 -4.70
C THR A 350 18.03 -33.96 -3.18
N TRP A 351 17.09 -33.38 -2.44
CA TRP A 351 17.10 -33.38 -0.98
C TRP A 351 16.89 -34.77 -0.38
N PHE A 352 16.03 -35.60 -0.97
CA PHE A 352 15.87 -37.00 -0.57
C PHE A 352 17.15 -37.81 -0.81
N ILE A 353 17.83 -37.61 -1.95
CA ILE A 353 19.12 -38.27 -2.23
C ILE A 353 20.19 -37.83 -1.23
N VAL A 354 20.27 -36.53 -0.92
CA VAL A 354 21.19 -35.99 0.09
C VAL A 354 20.88 -36.53 1.48
N ALA A 355 19.61 -36.60 1.88
CA ALA A 355 19.21 -37.15 3.18
C ALA A 355 19.59 -38.63 3.31
N ILE A 356 19.41 -39.43 2.25
CA ILE A 356 19.84 -40.83 2.21
C ILE A 356 21.37 -40.93 2.30
N ALA A 357 22.11 -40.07 1.60
CA ALA A 357 23.57 -40.05 1.66
C ALA A 357 24.09 -39.64 3.05
N ILE A 358 23.48 -38.64 3.69
CA ILE A 358 23.79 -38.23 5.08
C ILE A 358 23.47 -39.37 6.04
N PHE A 359 22.33 -40.05 5.86
CA PHE A 359 21.94 -41.18 6.72
C PHE A 359 22.94 -42.34 6.60
N ILE A 360 23.39 -42.67 5.37
CA ILE A 360 24.42 -43.67 5.13
C ILE A 360 25.76 -43.22 5.74
N PHE A 361 26.13 -41.94 5.61
CA PHE A 361 27.36 -41.39 6.20
C PHE A 361 27.33 -41.44 7.73
N VAL A 362 26.19 -41.12 8.36
CA VAL A 362 25.99 -41.24 9.81
C VAL A 362 26.09 -42.70 10.24
N ILE A 363 25.51 -43.64 9.49
CA ILE A 363 25.65 -45.08 9.77
C ILE A 363 27.12 -45.52 9.67
N ILE A 364 27.83 -45.14 8.61
CA ILE A 364 29.25 -45.47 8.43
C ILE A 364 30.10 -44.83 9.53
N SER A 365 29.80 -43.59 9.93
CA SER A 365 30.48 -42.88 11.02
C SER A 365 30.20 -43.54 12.37
N CYS A 366 28.96 -43.93 12.64
CA CYS A 366 28.59 -44.68 13.86
C CYS A 366 29.28 -46.05 13.89
N ILE A 367 29.31 -46.78 12.78
CA ILE A 367 30.06 -48.03 12.66
C ILE A 367 31.56 -47.78 12.88
N GLY A 368 32.12 -46.69 12.32
CA GLY A 368 33.50 -46.28 12.53
C GLY A 368 33.82 -45.93 13.99
N VAL A 369 32.93 -45.22 14.68
CA VAL A 369 33.05 -44.91 16.11
C VAL A 369 32.91 -46.17 16.96
N ILE A 370 32.00 -47.09 16.62
CA ILE A 370 31.86 -48.38 17.31
C ILE A 370 33.13 -49.21 17.10
N ILE A 371 33.66 -49.29 15.88
CA ILE A 371 34.92 -49.99 15.59
C ILE A 371 36.09 -49.33 16.34
N LYS A 372 36.19 -48.00 16.34
CA LYS A 372 37.21 -47.26 17.09
C LYS A 372 37.10 -47.49 18.59
N TYR A 373 35.88 -47.44 19.14
CA TYR A 373 35.58 -47.73 20.54
C TYR A 373 35.93 -49.17 20.91
N GLN A 374 35.65 -50.15 20.04
CA GLN A 374 36.04 -51.54 20.26
C GLN A 374 37.57 -51.73 20.18
N ILE A 375 38.25 -51.04 19.27
CA ILE A 375 39.72 -51.05 19.16
C ILE A 375 40.37 -50.36 20.36
N GLU A 376 39.85 -49.21 20.81
CA GLU A 376 40.33 -48.48 21.99
C GLU A 376 40.02 -49.25 23.27
N LYS A 377 38.85 -49.87 23.40
CA LYS A 377 38.52 -50.74 24.54
C LYS A 377 39.42 -51.98 24.59
N MET A 378 39.71 -52.63 23.47
CA MET A 378 40.68 -53.74 23.42
C MET A 378 42.12 -53.28 23.69
N LYS A 379 42.49 -52.04 23.31
CA LYS A 379 43.79 -51.44 23.65
C LYS A 379 43.87 -51.07 25.13
N GLU A 380 42.80 -50.54 25.71
CA GLU A 380 42.74 -50.13 27.10
C GLU A 380 42.70 -51.34 28.03
N GLU A 381 42.00 -52.44 27.67
CA GLU A 381 42.06 -53.71 28.41
C GLU A 381 43.45 -54.37 28.34
N LYS A 382 44.18 -54.23 27.22
CA LYS A 382 45.60 -54.67 27.12
C LYS A 382 46.56 -53.74 27.88
N ARG A 383 46.27 -52.45 27.95
CA ARG A 383 47.09 -51.42 28.64
C ARG A 383 46.87 -51.44 30.16
N LEU A 384 45.63 -51.59 30.63
CA LEU A 384 45.27 -51.77 32.05
C LEU A 384 45.80 -53.09 32.64
N ASN A 385 45.83 -54.18 31.85
CA ASN A 385 46.43 -55.45 32.27
C ASN A 385 47.97 -55.47 32.28
N THR A 386 48.64 -54.44 31.74
CA THR A 386 50.11 -54.33 31.72
C THR A 386 50.65 -53.15 32.57
N LEU A 387 49.78 -52.33 33.18
CA LEU A 387 50.16 -51.11 33.91
C LEU A 387 50.56 -51.32 35.40
N TRP A 388 50.45 -52.53 35.95
CA TRP A 388 50.99 -52.86 37.28
C TRP A 388 52.29 -53.68 37.21
N GLN A 389 52.78 -53.99 36.00
CA GLN A 389 54.00 -54.77 35.80
C GLN A 389 55.14 -53.86 35.34
N ILE A 390 56.22 -53.80 36.12
CA ILE A 390 57.48 -53.19 35.69
C ILE A 390 58.34 -54.32 35.09
N PRO A 391 58.73 -54.27 33.79
CA PRO A 391 59.66 -55.23 33.23
C PRO A 391 61.01 -55.13 33.96
N PHE A 392 61.55 -56.24 34.46
CA PHE A 392 62.86 -56.28 35.13
C PHE A 392 63.99 -55.65 34.28
N VAL A 393 63.85 -55.69 32.94
CA VAL A 393 64.78 -55.10 31.96
C VAL A 393 64.81 -53.56 31.98
N THR A 394 63.80 -52.91 32.57
CA THR A 394 63.74 -51.44 32.72
C THR A 394 64.38 -50.92 34.00
N LEU A 395 64.86 -51.80 34.89
CA LEU A 395 65.65 -51.41 36.05
C LEU A 395 67.12 -51.23 35.64
N LYS A 396 67.63 -50.01 35.76
CA LYS A 396 69.07 -49.72 35.62
C LYS A 396 69.67 -49.54 37.01
N GLU A 397 70.79 -50.19 37.28
CA GLU A 397 71.62 -49.86 38.45
C GLU A 397 72.29 -48.50 38.26
N PRO A 398 72.38 -47.67 39.31
CA PRO A 398 73.00 -46.35 39.23
C PRO A 398 74.52 -46.50 39.20
N ASN A 399 75.13 -46.34 38.01
CA ASN A 399 76.58 -46.29 37.87
C ASN A 399 77.08 -44.83 37.83
N THR A 400 77.94 -44.53 38.81
CA THR A 400 78.84 -43.36 38.92
C THR A 400 78.22 -41.98 39.23
N LYS A 401 78.98 -41.24 40.04
CA LYS A 401 78.69 -39.99 40.79
C LYS A 401 78.21 -38.77 39.97
N GLY A 402 77.81 -38.91 38.72
CA GLY A 402 77.33 -37.82 37.85
C GLY A 402 75.84 -37.51 37.98
N ASP A 403 74.98 -38.52 38.09
CA ASP A 403 73.52 -38.32 38.03
C ASP A 403 72.90 -37.86 39.36
N VAL A 404 73.64 -37.94 40.47
CA VAL A 404 73.23 -37.40 41.77
C VAL A 404 73.23 -35.86 41.78
N VAL A 405 73.92 -35.22 40.83
CA VAL A 405 74.02 -33.76 40.76
C VAL A 405 72.93 -33.13 39.88
N ALA A 406 72.40 -33.87 38.89
CA ALA A 406 71.26 -33.40 38.09
C ALA A 406 69.94 -33.44 38.89
N ALA A 407 69.78 -34.37 39.82
CA ALA A 407 68.61 -34.47 40.70
C ALA A 407 68.60 -33.41 41.83
N ARG A 408 69.75 -32.85 42.22
CA ARG A 408 69.84 -31.81 43.28
C ARG A 408 69.51 -30.39 42.81
N LYS A 409 69.29 -30.17 41.51
CA LYS A 409 68.98 -28.83 40.96
C LYS A 409 67.49 -28.46 40.99
N HIS A 410 66.64 -29.30 41.57
CA HIS A 410 65.22 -29.01 41.87
C HIS A 410 64.92 -28.95 43.38
N GLU A 411 65.94 -28.76 44.22
CA GLU A 411 65.83 -28.77 45.68
C GLU A 411 65.78 -27.36 46.31
N LYS A 412 65.16 -26.39 45.64
CA LYS A 412 64.85 -25.07 46.22
C LYS A 412 63.52 -24.54 45.69
N HIS A 413 62.42 -25.05 46.26
CA HIS A 413 61.15 -24.37 46.53
C HIS A 413 60.10 -25.44 46.91
N LEU A 414 60.29 -26.06 48.07
CA LEU A 414 59.21 -26.73 48.81
C LEU A 414 58.69 -25.70 49.81
N ARG A 415 57.80 -24.82 49.34
CA ARG A 415 56.84 -24.12 50.20
C ARG A 415 55.52 -24.83 50.01
N VAL A 416 55.08 -25.47 51.10
CA VAL A 416 53.78 -26.08 51.25
C VAL A 416 52.74 -24.97 51.12
N GLU A 417 52.00 -24.94 50.01
CA GLU A 417 50.68 -24.35 50.02
C GLU A 417 49.66 -25.49 49.96
N HIS A 418 48.87 -25.51 51.03
CA HIS A 418 47.70 -26.33 51.22
C HIS A 418 46.79 -26.27 50.00
N HIS A 419 46.63 -27.39 49.29
CA HIS A 419 45.36 -27.97 48.85
C HIS A 419 45.70 -29.17 47.94
N GLU A 420 44.88 -30.23 48.00
CA GLU A 420 45.00 -31.52 47.27
C GLU A 420 45.77 -32.68 47.94
N GLY A 421 45.99 -32.62 49.26
CA GLY A 421 46.52 -33.75 50.02
C GLY A 421 45.47 -34.81 50.40
N LEU A 422 44.78 -35.49 49.47
CA LEU A 422 43.75 -36.48 49.85
C LEU A 422 43.58 -37.71 48.91
N HIS A 423 44.66 -38.24 48.31
CA HIS A 423 44.62 -39.40 47.40
C HIS A 423 45.12 -40.74 47.99
N TRP A 424 45.83 -40.73 49.13
CA TRP A 424 46.17 -41.96 49.89
C TRP A 424 44.92 -42.72 50.39
N ARG A 425 43.78 -42.01 50.47
CA ARG A 425 42.45 -42.50 50.85
C ARG A 425 41.95 -43.65 49.98
N ILE A 426 42.14 -43.56 48.67
CA ILE A 426 41.66 -44.58 47.72
C ILE A 426 42.48 -45.87 47.88
N GLY A 427 43.78 -45.74 48.16
CA GLY A 427 44.66 -46.89 48.41
C GLY A 427 44.35 -47.63 49.71
N LEU A 428 44.14 -46.89 50.82
CA LEU A 428 43.78 -47.49 52.11
C LEU A 428 42.35 -48.06 52.12
N GLU A 429 41.39 -47.41 51.47
CA GLU A 429 40.02 -47.92 51.32
C GLU A 429 39.98 -49.18 50.44
N PHE A 430 40.76 -49.22 49.36
CA PHE A 430 40.90 -50.42 48.53
C PHE A 430 41.53 -51.58 49.30
N LEU A 431 42.61 -51.35 50.06
CA LEU A 431 43.26 -52.37 50.88
C LEU A 431 42.33 -52.92 51.97
N HIS A 432 41.55 -52.04 52.64
CA HIS A 432 40.59 -52.43 53.68
C HIS A 432 39.37 -53.18 53.12
N ARG A 433 39.01 -52.96 51.85
CA ARG A 433 37.98 -53.73 51.13
C ARG A 433 38.51 -55.00 50.46
N SER A 434 39.83 -55.18 50.41
CA SER A 434 40.50 -56.37 49.86
C SER A 434 40.65 -57.47 50.92
N PRO A 435 40.96 -58.74 50.54
CA PRO A 435 41.17 -59.84 51.49
C PRO A 435 42.29 -59.61 52.52
N LEU A 436 43.19 -58.65 52.28
CA LEU A 436 44.29 -58.30 53.18
C LEU A 436 43.82 -57.49 54.40
N GLN A 437 42.69 -56.77 54.30
CA GLN A 437 42.00 -56.00 55.36
C GLN A 437 42.80 -54.88 56.08
N CYS A 438 44.13 -54.88 56.06
CA CYS A 438 45.01 -53.82 56.56
C CYS A 438 46.35 -53.80 55.79
N HIS A 439 47.18 -52.75 55.97
CA HIS A 439 48.53 -52.66 55.35
C HIS A 439 49.64 -53.25 56.24
N GLY A 440 49.54 -53.02 57.57
CA GLY A 440 50.42 -53.61 58.59
C GLY A 440 51.79 -52.93 58.80
N PHE A 441 52.28 -52.08 57.87
CA PHE A 441 53.57 -51.39 58.00
C PHE A 441 53.57 -50.04 57.23
N LEU A 442 52.60 -49.18 57.55
CA LEU A 442 52.43 -47.91 56.83
C LEU A 442 53.21 -46.79 57.53
N THR A 443 54.22 -46.26 56.83
CA THR A 443 55.04 -45.10 57.24
C THR A 443 55.06 -44.06 56.11
N SER A 444 55.53 -42.84 56.39
CA SER A 444 55.74 -41.81 55.35
C SER A 444 56.72 -42.25 54.25
N GLU A 445 57.66 -43.14 54.57
CA GLU A 445 58.63 -43.71 53.61
C GLU A 445 57.97 -44.64 52.59
N ASN A 446 56.83 -45.24 52.96
CA ASN A 446 56.06 -46.17 52.12
C ASN A 446 54.90 -45.48 51.36
N CYS A 447 54.80 -44.15 51.46
CA CYS A 447 53.90 -43.30 50.70
C CYS A 447 54.68 -42.57 49.59
N LEU A 448 54.70 -43.16 48.40
CA LEU A 448 55.42 -42.64 47.23
C LEU A 448 54.54 -41.64 46.45
N ILE A 449 55.13 -40.69 45.76
CA ILE A 449 54.40 -39.71 44.93
C ILE A 449 54.82 -39.90 43.48
N ASP A 450 53.85 -39.97 42.57
CA ASP A 450 54.12 -40.00 41.13
C ASP A 450 54.32 -38.59 40.53
N ASP A 451 54.73 -38.53 39.27
CA ASP A 451 54.96 -37.31 38.50
C ASP A 451 53.71 -36.44 38.28
N ARG A 452 52.53 -36.95 38.67
CA ARG A 452 51.25 -36.23 38.70
C ARG A 452 50.83 -35.84 40.12
N TRP A 453 51.78 -35.86 41.06
CA TRP A 453 51.57 -35.51 42.46
C TRP A 453 50.54 -36.39 43.19
N GLN A 454 50.30 -37.61 42.71
CA GLN A 454 49.41 -38.56 43.36
C GLN A 454 50.18 -39.46 44.33
N VAL A 455 49.67 -39.58 45.57
CA VAL A 455 50.23 -40.51 46.57
C VAL A 455 49.86 -41.96 46.23
N LYS A 456 50.86 -42.83 46.14
CA LYS A 456 50.79 -44.29 45.94
C LYS A 456 51.36 -45.00 47.16
N ILE A 457 50.74 -46.10 47.58
CA ILE A 457 51.18 -46.89 48.73
C ILE A 457 52.00 -48.08 48.23
N SER A 458 53.25 -48.21 48.69
CA SER A 458 54.12 -49.35 48.40
C SER A 458 54.10 -50.38 49.53
N GLU A 459 54.76 -51.53 49.32
CA GLU A 459 54.95 -52.57 50.33
C GLU A 459 53.65 -53.10 50.97
N TYR A 460 52.73 -53.68 50.18
CA TYR A 460 51.52 -54.36 50.66
C TYR A 460 51.43 -55.81 50.14
N GLY A 461 50.92 -56.75 50.94
CA GLY A 461 50.69 -58.15 50.56
C GLY A 461 51.83 -59.15 50.86
N LEU A 462 51.46 -60.44 50.96
CA LEU A 462 52.25 -61.62 51.39
C LEU A 462 52.64 -61.66 52.88
N GLU A 463 51.65 -61.93 53.73
CA GLU A 463 51.77 -62.06 55.18
C GLU A 463 52.82 -63.12 55.62
N PHE A 464 52.99 -64.21 54.86
CA PHE A 464 53.92 -65.30 55.18
C PHE A 464 55.41 -64.92 55.06
N LYS A 465 55.76 -63.93 54.23
CA LYS A 465 57.17 -63.50 54.05
C LYS A 465 57.61 -62.47 55.10
N ARG A 466 56.67 -61.79 55.77
CA ARG A 466 56.97 -60.78 56.79
C ARG A 466 57.26 -61.34 58.17
N PHE A 467 56.85 -62.59 58.43
CA PHE A 467 57.12 -63.28 59.70
C PHE A 467 58.62 -63.56 59.95
N GLY A 468 59.46 -63.46 58.91
CA GLY A 468 60.90 -63.71 58.98
C GLY A 468 61.78 -62.47 59.11
N ASP A 469 61.28 -61.28 58.78
CA ASP A 469 62.02 -60.03 58.90
C ASP A 469 61.84 -59.49 60.32
N LYS A 470 62.79 -59.82 61.21
CA LYS A 470 62.92 -59.05 62.46
C LYS A 470 63.31 -57.63 62.07
N PRO A 471 62.54 -56.58 62.43
CA PRO A 471 62.98 -55.21 62.19
C PRO A 471 64.30 -54.99 62.93
N THR A 472 65.38 -54.85 62.18
CA THR A 472 66.75 -54.69 62.70
C THR A 472 67.00 -53.31 63.32
N GLN A 473 66.02 -52.41 63.29
CA GLN A 473 66.07 -51.07 63.87
C GLN A 473 64.98 -50.89 64.95
N THR A 474 65.40 -50.43 66.12
CA THR A 474 64.56 -50.12 67.28
C THR A 474 63.47 -49.08 66.93
N GLU A 475 63.76 -48.14 66.02
CA GLU A 475 62.81 -47.14 65.49
C GLU A 475 61.63 -47.78 64.73
N GLN A 476 61.87 -48.77 63.86
CA GLN A 476 60.80 -49.44 63.10
C GLN A 476 59.87 -50.27 64.00
N THR A 477 60.39 -50.77 65.11
CA THR A 477 59.60 -51.53 66.09
C THR A 477 58.63 -50.61 66.83
N LEU A 478 59.06 -49.41 67.22
CA LEU A 478 58.22 -48.37 67.86
C LEU A 478 57.06 -47.88 67.00
N HIS A 479 57.26 -47.77 65.68
CA HIS A 479 56.19 -47.45 64.73
C HIS A 479 55.11 -48.53 64.64
N ASN A 480 55.47 -49.79 64.91
CA ASN A 480 54.58 -50.94 64.81
C ASN A 480 54.00 -51.42 66.14
N VAL A 481 54.49 -50.94 67.29
CA VAL A 481 54.16 -51.52 68.59
C VAL A 481 52.66 -51.51 68.90
N HIS A 482 51.89 -50.52 68.43
CA HIS A 482 50.44 -50.53 68.61
C HIS A 482 49.68 -51.57 67.76
N SER A 483 50.33 -52.13 66.73
CA SER A 483 49.82 -53.29 65.98
C SER A 483 50.20 -54.64 66.65
N LEU A 484 51.14 -54.62 67.59
CA LEU A 484 51.73 -55.79 68.25
C LEU A 484 51.21 -56.03 69.68
N THR A 485 50.33 -55.18 70.21
CA THR A 485 49.76 -55.27 71.57
C THR A 485 48.62 -56.30 71.73
N PHE A 486 48.34 -57.12 70.71
CA PHE A 486 47.30 -58.15 70.76
C PHE A 486 47.89 -59.56 70.84
N HIS A 487 47.56 -60.27 71.91
CA HIS A 487 47.76 -61.71 72.02
C HIS A 487 46.46 -62.45 71.65
N GLY A 488 46.23 -62.71 70.36
CA GLY A 488 45.12 -63.54 69.88
C GLY A 488 45.20 -63.80 68.36
N PRO A 489 44.71 -64.95 67.85
CA PRO A 489 44.76 -65.27 66.42
C PRO A 489 43.85 -64.33 65.60
N PRO A 490 44.25 -63.95 64.38
CA PRO A 490 43.56 -62.93 63.61
C PRO A 490 42.27 -63.51 63.01
N ARG A 491 41.12 -63.23 63.62
CA ARG A 491 39.82 -63.41 62.97
C ARG A 491 38.92 -62.23 63.25
N LEU A 492 38.62 -61.50 62.18
CA LEU A 492 37.31 -60.91 61.88
C LEU A 492 36.64 -60.08 62.99
N ALA A 493 37.36 -59.15 63.59
CA ALA A 493 36.81 -57.92 64.19
C ALA A 493 38.01 -57.18 64.77
N ASP A 494 38.41 -56.07 64.15
CA ASP A 494 39.05 -54.91 64.79
C ASP A 494 39.62 -53.98 63.69
N ASN A 495 38.72 -53.14 63.17
CA ASN A 495 39.02 -52.04 62.26
C ASN A 495 40.00 -51.06 62.93
N HIS A 496 41.17 -50.82 62.35
CA HIS A 496 42.19 -49.98 63.00
C HIS A 496 42.51 -48.69 62.23
N PRO A 497 42.17 -47.50 62.77
CA PRO A 497 42.58 -46.18 62.27
C PRO A 497 43.98 -45.75 62.76
N THR A 498 44.75 -46.67 63.36
CA THR A 498 46.06 -46.41 64.00
C THR A 498 47.11 -45.94 62.99
N SER A 499 47.09 -46.48 61.76
CA SER A 499 47.99 -46.05 60.67
C SER A 499 47.66 -44.63 60.17
N PHE A 500 46.39 -44.21 60.24
CA PHE A 500 46.00 -42.83 59.94
C PHE A 500 46.53 -41.86 61.00
N ALA A 501 46.42 -42.22 62.29
CA ALA A 501 46.92 -41.40 63.39
C ALA A 501 48.44 -41.18 63.36
N ILE A 502 49.21 -42.18 62.92
CA ILE A 502 50.68 -42.08 62.73
C ILE A 502 51.03 -41.03 61.67
N ILE A 503 50.39 -41.08 60.50
CA ILE A 503 50.64 -40.12 59.41
C ILE A 503 50.12 -38.73 59.77
N ALA A 504 48.93 -38.63 60.37
CA ALA A 504 48.34 -37.37 60.77
C ALA A 504 49.16 -36.67 61.88
N ALA A 505 49.71 -37.42 62.83
CA ALA A 505 50.60 -36.89 63.86
C ALA A 505 51.88 -36.30 63.25
N GLN A 506 52.54 -37.02 62.33
CA GLN A 506 53.76 -36.52 61.64
C GLN A 506 53.50 -35.24 60.84
N LEU A 507 52.32 -35.10 60.23
CA LEU A 507 51.96 -33.91 59.46
C LEU A 507 51.69 -32.69 60.36
N ILE A 508 51.19 -32.90 61.59
CA ILE A 508 50.90 -31.81 62.54
C ILE A 508 52.16 -31.40 63.31
N THR A 509 52.99 -32.36 63.72
CA THR A 509 54.22 -32.09 64.49
C THR A 509 55.42 -31.79 63.59
N MET A 510 55.37 -32.15 62.29
CA MET A 510 56.48 -32.05 61.33
C MET A 510 57.77 -32.73 61.80
N THR A 511 57.65 -33.71 62.70
CA THR A 511 58.74 -34.47 63.33
C THR A 511 58.44 -35.98 63.32
N LYS A 512 59.39 -36.82 63.70
CA LYS A 512 59.14 -38.26 63.92
C LYS A 512 58.11 -38.44 65.05
N VAL A 513 57.23 -39.45 64.92
CA VAL A 513 56.14 -39.70 65.90
C VAL A 513 56.67 -39.91 67.31
N TRP A 514 57.77 -40.63 67.45
CA TRP A 514 58.48 -40.78 68.71
C TRP A 514 59.76 -39.95 68.64
N ASP A 515 59.77 -38.80 69.29
CA ASP A 515 60.97 -37.99 69.48
C ASP A 515 61.86 -38.66 70.55
N LEU A 516 62.73 -39.56 70.09
CA LEU A 516 63.62 -40.34 70.96
C LEU A 516 64.77 -39.50 71.53
N ASP A 517 65.03 -38.32 70.97
CA ASP A 517 66.15 -37.47 71.38
C ASP A 517 65.78 -36.61 72.62
N ASN A 518 64.49 -36.36 72.87
CA ASN A 518 63.98 -35.53 73.98
C ASN A 518 63.22 -36.30 75.08
N ARG A 519 63.18 -37.64 75.03
CA ARG A 519 62.52 -38.47 76.05
C ARG A 519 63.54 -39.05 77.04
N LYS A 520 63.08 -39.35 78.26
CA LYS A 520 63.94 -39.92 79.31
C LYS A 520 63.96 -41.45 79.28
N GLU A 521 62.92 -42.05 78.69
CA GLU A 521 62.74 -43.50 78.59
C GLU A 521 63.46 -44.05 77.35
N ASP A 522 64.15 -45.19 77.50
CA ASP A 522 64.82 -45.86 76.40
C ASP A 522 63.76 -46.49 75.45
N PRO A 523 63.94 -46.45 74.11
CA PRO A 523 63.15 -47.21 73.14
C PRO A 523 62.64 -48.59 73.61
N GLU A 524 63.47 -49.37 74.27
CA GLU A 524 63.14 -50.72 74.75
C GLU A 524 62.20 -50.71 75.97
N GLU A 525 62.33 -49.70 76.82
CA GLU A 525 61.48 -49.43 77.99
C GLU A 525 60.10 -48.92 77.56
N ILE A 526 60.05 -48.08 76.54
CA ILE A 526 58.80 -47.62 75.89
C ILE A 526 58.06 -48.81 75.29
N ILE A 527 58.76 -49.70 74.57
CA ILE A 527 58.18 -50.92 73.99
C ILE A 527 57.63 -51.84 75.09
N TYR A 528 58.33 -51.99 76.21
CA TYR A 528 57.88 -52.79 77.35
C TYR A 528 56.61 -52.21 78.00
N MET A 529 56.57 -50.90 78.25
CA MET A 529 55.39 -50.22 78.82
C MET A 529 54.18 -50.29 77.88
N LEU A 530 54.38 -50.15 76.57
CA LEU A 530 53.32 -50.30 75.58
C LEU A 530 52.80 -51.74 75.50
N LYS A 531 53.67 -52.76 75.56
CA LYS A 531 53.27 -54.18 75.58
C LYS A 531 52.51 -54.59 76.85
N LYS A 532 52.83 -53.97 77.99
CA LYS A 532 52.19 -54.27 79.28
C LYS A 532 50.73 -53.76 79.36
N GLY A 533 50.43 -52.67 78.65
CA GLY A 533 49.08 -52.06 78.60
C GLY A 533 48.59 -51.46 79.93
N GLY A 534 47.53 -50.64 79.85
CA GLY A 534 46.88 -49.97 80.97
C GLY A 534 47.03 -48.44 80.97
N TYR A 535 46.33 -47.76 81.89
CA TYR A 535 46.14 -46.29 81.97
C TYR A 535 47.40 -45.42 81.89
N ASN A 536 48.60 -45.98 82.11
CA ASN A 536 49.88 -45.28 82.13
C ASN A 536 50.77 -45.62 80.91
N ALA A 537 50.24 -46.22 79.85
CA ALA A 537 51.02 -46.52 78.66
C ALA A 537 51.46 -45.21 77.95
N PRO A 538 52.77 -45.02 77.69
CA PRO A 538 53.28 -43.77 77.11
C PRO A 538 52.70 -43.56 75.70
N ARG A 539 52.39 -42.31 75.35
CA ARG A 539 51.93 -41.91 73.99
C ARG A 539 52.90 -40.90 73.35
N PRO A 540 52.88 -40.75 72.01
CA PRO A 540 53.59 -39.69 71.29
C PRO A 540 53.22 -38.29 71.79
N ASN A 541 54.19 -37.37 71.83
CA ASN A 541 53.88 -35.95 72.07
C ASN A 541 53.25 -35.36 70.81
N LEU A 542 52.16 -34.62 70.97
CA LEU A 542 51.36 -34.08 69.88
C LEU A 542 51.32 -32.55 69.90
N GLU A 543 52.43 -31.92 70.29
CA GLU A 543 52.56 -30.47 70.23
C GLU A 543 52.69 -30.01 68.76
N PRO A 544 51.76 -29.19 68.26
CA PRO A 544 51.82 -28.69 66.89
C PRO A 544 53.04 -27.79 66.69
N HIS A 545 53.69 -27.90 65.53
CA HIS A 545 54.81 -27.04 65.16
C HIS A 545 54.35 -25.58 64.98
N GLU A 546 55.16 -24.59 65.37
CA GLU A 546 54.80 -23.15 65.42
C GLU A 546 54.27 -22.55 64.10
N THR A 547 54.49 -23.25 62.98
CA THR A 547 54.09 -22.84 61.62
C THR A 547 52.70 -23.31 61.20
N VAL A 548 51.96 -24.03 62.06
CA VAL A 548 50.61 -24.56 61.78
C VAL A 548 49.56 -23.72 62.52
N GLU A 549 48.58 -23.15 61.82
CA GLU A 549 47.53 -22.31 62.43
C GLU A 549 46.73 -23.05 63.52
N ALA A 550 46.49 -22.38 64.64
CA ALA A 550 46.04 -23.01 65.89
C ALA A 550 44.60 -23.55 65.89
N SER A 551 43.69 -23.07 65.03
CA SER A 551 42.26 -23.42 65.10
C SER A 551 41.88 -24.77 64.45
N PRO A 552 42.45 -25.23 63.31
CA PRO A 552 42.15 -26.56 62.76
C PRO A 552 42.99 -27.68 63.41
N ALA A 553 44.12 -27.34 64.04
CA ALA A 553 45.03 -28.29 64.68
C ALA A 553 44.45 -28.87 65.99
N LEU A 554 43.79 -28.04 66.81
CA LEU A 554 43.22 -28.48 68.10
C LEU A 554 42.13 -29.56 67.96
N VAL A 555 41.34 -29.54 66.88
CA VAL A 555 40.25 -30.50 66.64
C VAL A 555 40.77 -31.78 65.97
N GLN A 556 41.77 -31.69 65.09
CA GLN A 556 42.44 -32.87 64.51
C GLN A 556 43.21 -33.68 65.56
N LEU A 557 43.73 -33.02 66.60
CA LEU A 557 44.34 -33.69 67.76
C LEU A 557 43.35 -34.58 68.52
N HIS A 558 42.08 -34.22 68.60
CA HIS A 558 41.05 -35.06 69.22
C HIS A 558 40.81 -36.34 68.42
N LEU A 559 40.70 -36.22 67.08
CA LEU A 559 40.53 -37.37 66.19
C LEU A 559 41.74 -38.33 66.24
N ILE A 560 42.96 -37.79 66.32
CA ILE A 560 44.20 -38.59 66.47
C ILE A 560 44.19 -39.35 67.81
N ARG A 561 43.72 -38.74 68.90
CA ARG A 561 43.58 -39.39 70.21
C ARG A 561 42.55 -40.51 70.18
N ASP A 562 41.40 -40.30 69.55
CA ASP A 562 40.34 -41.32 69.41
C ASP A 562 40.84 -42.52 68.58
N CYS A 563 41.69 -42.28 67.58
CA CYS A 563 42.33 -43.34 66.79
C CYS A 563 43.40 -44.13 67.55
N TRP A 564 43.87 -43.64 68.69
CA TRP A 564 44.86 -44.25 69.59
C TRP A 564 44.27 -44.73 70.94
N ALA A 565 42.94 -44.89 71.01
CA ALA A 565 42.25 -45.44 72.19
C ALA A 565 42.81 -46.83 72.59
N GLU A 566 42.82 -47.11 73.90
CA GLU A 566 43.45 -48.29 74.48
C GLU A 566 42.66 -49.56 74.18
N HIS A 567 41.32 -49.47 74.17
CA HIS A 567 40.44 -50.56 73.76
C HIS A 567 40.15 -50.51 72.24
N PRO A 568 40.26 -51.65 71.54
CA PRO A 568 40.04 -51.74 70.09
C PRO A 568 38.65 -51.32 69.62
N SER A 569 37.63 -51.67 70.43
CA SER A 569 36.22 -51.40 70.17
C SER A 569 35.82 -49.93 70.33
N GLU A 570 36.66 -49.11 70.96
CA GLU A 570 36.43 -47.68 71.17
C GLU A 570 37.01 -46.81 70.04
N ARG A 571 37.76 -47.43 69.12
CA ARG A 571 38.36 -46.72 67.99
C ARG A 571 37.34 -46.54 66.86
N PRO A 572 37.27 -45.36 66.22
CA PRO A 572 36.38 -45.15 65.09
C PRO A 572 36.81 -45.98 63.87
N THR A 573 35.85 -46.44 63.07
CA THR A 573 36.13 -47.11 61.79
C THR A 573 36.68 -46.12 60.77
N ILE A 574 37.40 -46.60 59.74
CA ILE A 574 37.96 -45.71 58.71
C ILE A 574 36.89 -44.88 57.97
N VAL A 575 35.65 -45.38 57.94
CA VAL A 575 34.48 -44.69 57.37
C VAL A 575 33.98 -43.58 58.31
N GLU A 576 33.97 -43.82 59.64
CA GLU A 576 33.62 -42.82 60.65
C GLU A 576 34.69 -41.74 60.80
N VAL A 577 35.98 -42.11 60.77
CA VAL A 577 37.11 -41.16 60.68
C VAL A 577 36.95 -40.28 59.44
N HIS A 578 36.54 -40.86 58.31
CA HIS A 578 36.28 -40.10 57.10
C HIS A 578 35.09 -39.13 57.25
N ALA A 579 33.99 -39.55 57.86
CA ALA A 579 32.81 -38.71 58.09
C ALA A 579 33.11 -37.54 59.05
N GLN A 580 33.83 -37.82 60.15
CA GLN A 580 34.24 -36.83 61.13
C GLN A 580 35.27 -35.85 60.55
N PHE A 581 36.26 -36.33 59.78
CA PHE A 581 37.23 -35.46 59.13
C PHE A 581 36.59 -34.55 58.06
N LYS A 582 35.56 -35.05 57.35
CA LYS A 582 34.81 -34.28 56.34
C LYS A 582 33.89 -33.22 56.97
N SER A 583 33.29 -33.49 58.13
CA SER A 583 32.54 -32.46 58.88
C SER A 583 33.46 -31.40 59.51
N MET A 584 34.71 -31.76 59.81
CA MET A 584 35.73 -30.84 60.34
C MET A 584 36.37 -29.92 59.29
N GLN A 585 36.35 -30.29 58.00
CA GLN A 585 36.79 -29.41 56.89
C GLN A 585 35.75 -28.36 56.47
N SER A 586 34.62 -28.24 57.19
CA SER A 586 33.59 -27.23 56.91
C SER A 586 34.04 -25.78 57.20
N HIS A 587 35.25 -25.58 57.70
CA HIS A 587 35.88 -24.27 57.80
C HIS A 587 37.34 -24.35 57.33
N LYS A 588 37.55 -24.41 56.01
CA LYS A 588 38.79 -23.91 55.39
C LYS A 588 38.50 -23.17 54.09
N ASP A 589 38.72 -21.86 54.22
CA ASP A 589 39.34 -20.94 53.28
C ASP A 589 38.63 -20.54 51.98
N ALA A 590 38.62 -19.21 51.81
CA ALA A 590 38.11 -18.43 50.69
C ALA A 590 36.61 -18.55 50.46
N ASN A 591 35.87 -18.00 51.41
CA ASN A 591 34.45 -17.75 51.29
C ASN A 591 34.13 -17.03 49.96
N LEU A 592 33.15 -17.59 49.23
CA LEU A 592 32.34 -16.87 48.26
C LEU A 592 31.85 -15.53 48.85
N MET A 593 31.68 -15.46 50.17
CA MET A 593 31.38 -14.23 50.93
C MET A 593 32.51 -13.20 50.99
N ASP A 594 33.81 -13.52 50.89
CA ASP A 594 34.88 -12.49 50.81
C ASP A 594 35.08 -11.99 49.38
N HIS A 595 34.83 -12.83 48.37
CA HIS A 595 34.70 -12.35 46.99
C HIS A 595 33.42 -11.52 46.82
N VAL A 596 32.32 -11.90 47.50
CA VAL A 596 31.07 -11.13 47.56
C VAL A 596 31.18 -9.92 48.47
N PHE A 597 31.97 -9.91 49.56
CA PHE A 597 32.21 -8.74 50.41
C PHE A 597 33.17 -7.78 49.74
N LYS A 598 34.21 -8.25 49.06
CA LYS A 598 35.05 -7.43 48.20
C LYS A 598 34.28 -6.94 46.98
N MET A 599 33.36 -7.74 46.41
CA MET A 599 32.36 -7.24 45.46
C MET A 599 31.38 -6.27 46.10
N LEU A 600 30.96 -6.42 47.36
CA LEU A 600 30.01 -5.53 48.05
C LEU A 600 30.65 -4.26 48.58
N GLU A 601 31.94 -4.23 48.89
CA GLU A 601 32.72 -3.04 49.27
C GLU A 601 33.16 -2.29 48.01
N THR A 602 33.58 -3.02 46.98
CA THR A 602 33.82 -2.45 45.65
C THR A 602 32.50 -1.96 45.08
N HIS A 603 31.40 -2.71 45.21
CA HIS A 603 30.04 -2.26 44.86
C HIS A 603 29.52 -1.20 45.80
N ALA A 604 29.85 -1.13 47.09
CA ALA A 604 29.37 -0.07 47.98
C ALA A 604 30.10 1.24 47.73
N SER A 605 31.41 1.21 47.42
CA SER A 605 32.14 2.41 47.01
C SER A 605 31.81 2.82 45.58
N THR A 606 31.68 1.87 44.64
CA THR A 606 31.10 2.20 43.33
C THR A 606 29.64 2.60 43.47
N LEU A 607 28.83 2.06 44.37
CA LEU A 607 27.44 2.47 44.61
C LEU A 607 27.37 3.82 45.31
N GLU A 608 28.30 4.22 46.18
CA GLU A 608 28.27 5.57 46.77
C GLU A 608 28.68 6.61 45.72
N GLU A 609 29.69 6.30 44.91
CA GLU A 609 30.11 7.15 43.79
C GLU A 609 29.05 7.17 42.67
N GLU A 610 28.43 6.03 42.38
CA GLU A 610 27.34 5.81 41.42
C GLU A 610 26.00 6.24 42.01
N VAL A 611 25.76 6.30 43.32
CA VAL A 611 24.57 6.91 43.94
C VAL A 611 24.76 8.41 44.00
N GLU A 612 25.96 8.96 44.20
CA GLU A 612 26.17 10.41 44.09
C GLU A 612 26.12 10.87 42.63
N GLU A 613 26.66 10.09 41.69
CA GLU A 613 26.46 10.26 40.25
C GLU A 613 25.00 10.07 39.88
N ARG A 614 24.34 8.96 40.28
CA ARG A 614 22.92 8.70 40.01
C ARG A 614 22.02 9.68 40.72
N THR A 615 22.40 10.30 41.84
CA THR A 615 21.59 11.34 42.48
C THR A 615 21.77 12.69 41.78
N LYS A 616 22.98 13.01 41.28
CA LYS A 616 23.20 14.16 40.39
C LYS A 616 22.51 13.95 39.04
N GLU A 617 22.58 12.75 38.49
CA GLU A 617 21.86 12.32 37.31
C GLU A 617 20.37 12.30 37.57
N LEU A 618 19.85 11.79 38.69
CA LEU A 618 18.41 11.75 39.02
C LEU A 618 17.88 13.14 39.33
N VAL A 619 18.67 14.07 39.87
CA VAL A 619 18.27 15.48 40.00
C VAL A 619 18.29 16.15 38.62
N ALA A 620 19.28 15.86 37.78
CA ALA A 620 19.31 16.30 36.39
C ALA A 620 18.21 15.64 35.55
N GLU A 621 17.83 14.41 35.84
CA GLU A 621 16.83 13.59 35.18
C GLU A 621 15.44 13.98 35.68
N LYS A 622 15.27 14.34 36.96
CA LYS A 622 14.06 14.95 37.51
C LYS A 622 13.86 16.35 36.95
N LYS A 623 14.92 17.15 36.81
CA LYS A 623 14.85 18.46 36.15
C LYS A 623 14.56 18.31 34.66
N LYS A 624 15.16 17.31 33.99
CA LYS A 624 14.82 16.93 32.61
C LYS A 624 13.39 16.40 32.53
N SER A 625 12.92 15.61 33.50
CA SER A 625 11.58 15.03 33.58
C SER A 625 10.53 16.11 33.82
N ASP A 626 10.82 17.11 34.67
CA ASP A 626 9.95 18.25 34.90
C ASP A 626 9.90 19.16 33.67
N ILE A 627 11.05 19.40 33.03
CA ILE A 627 11.12 20.13 31.76
C ILE A 627 10.39 19.36 30.65
N LEU A 628 10.51 18.03 30.61
CA LEU A 628 9.79 17.15 29.68
C LEU A 628 8.29 17.20 29.96
N LEU A 629 7.87 17.13 31.22
CA LEU A 629 6.45 17.22 31.60
C LEU A 629 5.85 18.57 31.20
N TYR A 630 6.59 19.67 31.39
CA TYR A 630 6.17 21.02 30.94
C TYR A 630 6.30 21.23 29.42
N ARG A 631 7.06 20.38 28.71
CA ARG A 631 7.12 20.35 27.24
C ARG A 631 5.98 19.51 26.64
N MET A 632 5.48 18.52 27.38
CA MET A 632 4.40 17.64 26.93
C MET A 632 3.01 18.13 27.35
N LEU A 633 2.90 18.96 28.40
CA LEU A 633 1.63 19.45 28.94
C LEU A 633 1.71 20.94 29.31
N PRO A 634 0.64 21.74 29.08
CA PRO A 634 0.59 23.13 29.53
C PRO A 634 0.84 23.26 31.03
N ARG A 635 1.62 24.27 31.47
CA ARG A 635 2.03 24.42 32.88
C ARG A 635 0.89 24.26 33.89
N GLN A 636 -0.26 24.89 33.63
CA GLN A 636 -1.44 24.80 34.50
C GLN A 636 -2.02 23.38 34.65
N VAL A 637 -1.93 22.56 33.59
CA VAL A 637 -2.39 21.17 33.57
C VAL A 637 -1.34 20.26 34.20
N ALA A 638 -0.06 20.48 33.87
CA ALA A 638 1.07 19.76 34.45
C ALA A 638 1.18 19.97 35.97
N ASP A 639 0.95 21.20 36.45
CA ASP A 639 0.98 21.53 37.88
C ASP A 639 -0.19 20.89 38.65
N LYS A 640 -1.40 20.83 38.06
CA LYS A 640 -2.54 20.10 38.63
C LYS A 640 -2.27 18.58 38.71
N LEU A 641 -1.68 18.00 37.67
CA LEU A 641 -1.30 16.58 37.66
C LEU A 641 -0.17 16.27 38.64
N LYS A 642 0.81 17.17 38.80
CA LYS A 642 1.88 17.06 39.81
C LYS A 642 1.34 17.09 41.25
N LEU A 643 0.21 17.76 41.48
CA LEU A 643 -0.51 17.80 42.75
C LEU A 643 -1.48 16.61 42.93
N GLY A 644 -1.51 15.66 41.99
CA GLY A 644 -2.37 14.48 42.03
C GLY A 644 -3.85 14.77 41.73
N GLN A 645 -4.17 15.94 41.16
CA GLN A 645 -5.54 16.33 40.82
C GLN A 645 -5.92 15.83 39.42
N ALA A 646 -7.12 15.26 39.28
CA ALA A 646 -7.67 14.87 37.99
C ALA A 646 -7.99 16.10 37.14
N VAL A 647 -7.67 16.04 35.84
CA VAL A 647 -7.93 17.13 34.87
C VAL A 647 -9.09 16.72 33.99
N GLU A 648 -10.25 17.35 34.20
CA GLU A 648 -11.45 17.07 33.42
C GLU A 648 -11.40 17.73 32.01
N PRO A 649 -12.02 17.11 30.99
CA PRO A 649 -12.09 17.68 29.64
C PRO A 649 -12.91 18.98 29.62
N GLU A 650 -12.37 20.02 28.97
CA GLU A 650 -13.03 21.32 28.85
C GLU A 650 -13.44 21.57 27.39
N SER A 651 -14.67 22.09 27.19
CA SER A 651 -15.18 22.46 25.86
C SER A 651 -14.98 23.94 25.58
N TYR A 652 -14.49 24.26 24.39
CA TYR A 652 -14.20 25.61 23.94
C TYR A 652 -15.00 25.93 22.68
N GLU A 653 -15.76 27.02 22.74
CA GLU A 653 -16.74 27.40 21.71
C GLU A 653 -16.07 27.87 20.41
N SER A 654 -14.91 28.52 20.49
CA SER A 654 -14.19 29.02 19.32
C SER A 654 -12.69 29.11 19.61
N VAL A 655 -11.89 28.44 18.78
CA VAL A 655 -10.42 28.53 18.75
C VAL A 655 -9.95 28.53 17.31
N THR A 656 -8.79 29.14 17.02
CA THR A 656 -8.17 29.07 15.69
C THR A 656 -7.01 28.08 15.69
N LEU A 657 -7.05 27.17 14.73
CA LEU A 657 -6.11 26.09 14.51
C LEU A 657 -5.26 26.40 13.29
N PHE A 658 -3.96 26.15 13.44
CA PHE A 658 -2.92 26.25 12.42
C PHE A 658 -2.34 24.86 12.20
N PHE A 659 -2.40 24.38 10.96
CA PHE A 659 -1.65 23.21 10.53
C PHE A 659 -0.61 23.64 9.51
N SER A 660 0.63 23.20 9.70
CA SER A 660 1.72 23.51 8.77
C SER A 660 2.61 22.30 8.50
N ASP A 661 2.61 21.83 7.27
CA ASP A 661 3.53 20.80 6.79
C ASP A 661 4.72 21.43 6.08
N VAL A 662 5.92 20.95 6.40
CA VAL A 662 7.15 21.32 5.70
C VAL A 662 7.38 20.31 4.59
N VAL A 663 7.17 20.76 3.35
CA VAL A 663 7.21 19.91 2.17
C VAL A 663 8.61 19.30 2.02
N SER A 664 8.68 17.96 2.00
CA SER A 664 9.91 17.16 1.95
C SER A 664 10.73 17.12 3.25
N PHE A 665 10.18 17.57 4.39
CA PHE A 665 10.86 17.48 5.69
C PHE A 665 11.32 16.05 6.03
N THR A 666 10.49 15.05 5.75
CA THR A 666 10.81 13.62 5.90
C THR A 666 12.04 13.22 5.08
N ASN A 667 12.13 13.70 3.84
CA ASN A 667 13.25 13.40 2.93
C ASN A 667 14.55 14.12 3.32
N ILE A 668 14.45 15.31 3.92
CA ILE A 668 15.60 16.07 4.41
C ILE A 668 16.08 15.51 5.75
N ALA A 669 15.16 15.20 6.67
CA ALA A 669 15.46 14.60 7.97
C ALA A 669 16.12 13.22 7.84
N ALA A 670 15.71 12.42 6.85
CA ALA A 670 16.30 11.12 6.54
C ALA A 670 17.78 11.18 6.08
N LYS A 671 18.27 12.36 5.66
CA LYS A 671 19.68 12.59 5.26
C LYS A 671 20.57 13.05 6.42
N GLY A 672 20.00 13.38 7.58
CA GLY A 672 20.71 13.80 8.79
C GLY A 672 20.75 12.71 9.87
N THR A 673 21.71 12.81 10.79
CA THR A 673 21.94 11.84 11.88
C THR A 673 21.25 12.10 13.25
N PRO A 674 20.47 13.16 13.57
CA PRO A 674 19.93 13.31 14.93
C PRO A 674 18.62 12.58 15.21
N LEU A 675 18.55 12.06 16.44
CA LEU A 675 17.50 11.28 17.10
C LEU A 675 16.37 12.18 17.66
N GLN A 676 15.12 11.78 17.37
CA GLN A 676 13.85 12.18 18.01
C GLN A 676 13.31 13.62 17.79
N VAL A 677 12.21 13.72 17.03
CA VAL A 677 11.33 14.90 16.94
C VAL A 677 9.92 14.43 17.28
N GLU A 678 9.27 14.96 18.33
CA GLU A 678 7.83 14.75 18.55
C GLU A 678 7.02 15.75 17.71
N THR A 679 6.32 15.23 16.71
CA THR A 679 5.35 15.91 15.82
C THR A 679 4.09 15.07 15.74
N ILE A 680 2.94 15.66 15.38
CA ILE A 680 1.76 14.90 14.97
C ILE A 680 1.98 14.49 13.50
N GLY A 681 2.83 13.49 13.29
CA GLY A 681 3.22 13.08 11.93
C GLY A 681 4.19 14.06 11.28
N ASP A 682 3.86 14.54 10.08
CA ASP A 682 4.65 15.45 9.23
C ASP A 682 4.30 16.94 9.41
N ALA A 683 3.22 17.28 10.12
CA ALA A 683 2.73 18.64 10.29
C ALA A 683 2.87 19.20 11.72
N TYR A 684 3.08 20.51 11.80
CA TYR A 684 3.01 21.30 13.03
C TYR A 684 1.57 21.79 13.26
N LEU A 685 0.97 21.38 14.38
CA LEU A 685 -0.30 21.91 14.87
C LEU A 685 -0.05 23.00 15.91
N CYS A 686 -0.58 24.20 15.69
CA CYS A 686 -0.59 25.29 16.67
C CYS A 686 -2.02 25.79 16.87
N VAL A 687 -2.35 26.18 18.10
CA VAL A 687 -3.71 26.61 18.46
C VAL A 687 -3.62 27.85 19.33
N SER A 688 -4.47 28.84 19.07
CA SER A 688 -4.65 29.98 19.98
C SER A 688 -6.06 30.00 20.57
N GLY A 689 -6.18 30.49 21.81
CA GLY A 689 -7.40 30.46 22.61
C GLY A 689 -7.44 29.37 23.70
N LEU A 690 -6.35 28.61 23.87
CA LEU A 690 -6.23 27.49 24.83
C LEU A 690 -4.88 27.47 25.57
N PRO A 691 -4.82 26.94 26.81
CA PRO A 691 -5.96 26.68 27.70
C PRO A 691 -6.57 28.00 28.25
N LYS A 692 -5.92 29.14 28.01
CA LYS A 692 -6.44 30.47 28.35
C LYS A 692 -7.21 31.06 27.17
N ARG A 693 -8.48 31.35 27.37
CA ARG A 693 -9.33 32.03 26.38
C ARG A 693 -8.85 33.47 26.19
N ASN A 694 -8.66 33.89 24.94
CA ASN A 694 -8.21 35.23 24.55
C ASN A 694 -9.22 35.98 23.66
N GLY A 695 -10.49 35.53 23.61
CA GLY A 695 -11.52 36.14 22.74
C GLY A 695 -11.12 36.06 21.27
N ASN A 696 -11.60 36.95 20.39
CA ASN A 696 -11.30 36.89 18.94
C ASN A 696 -9.83 37.16 18.58
N GLU A 697 -8.95 37.43 19.56
CA GLU A 697 -7.52 37.63 19.33
C GLU A 697 -6.81 36.33 18.89
N HIS A 698 -7.40 35.15 19.14
CA HIS A 698 -6.83 33.88 18.65
C HIS A 698 -6.66 33.84 17.13
N ILE A 699 -7.56 34.49 16.40
CA ILE A 699 -7.53 34.56 14.94
C ILE A 699 -6.30 35.38 14.49
N LYS A 700 -6.08 36.53 15.14
CA LYS A 700 -5.00 37.47 14.79
C LYS A 700 -3.63 36.89 15.12
N GLU A 701 -3.47 36.23 16.27
CA GLU A 701 -2.22 35.61 16.68
C GLU A 701 -1.78 34.53 15.68
N ILE A 702 -2.71 33.64 15.28
CA ILE A 702 -2.42 32.57 14.32
C ILE A 702 -2.15 33.11 12.91
N CYS A 703 -2.90 34.13 12.46
CA CYS A 703 -2.65 34.75 11.16
C CYS A 703 -1.30 35.50 11.12
N SER A 704 -0.96 36.23 12.19
CA SER A 704 0.32 36.94 12.31
C SER A 704 1.50 35.98 12.37
N MET A 705 1.34 34.87 13.11
CA MET A 705 2.33 33.79 13.15
C MET A 705 2.52 33.16 11.77
N SER A 706 1.44 32.89 11.04
CA SER A 706 1.50 32.34 9.68
C SER A 706 2.26 33.26 8.71
N LEU A 707 1.98 34.56 8.75
CA LEU A 707 2.66 35.56 7.93
C LEU A 707 4.13 35.74 8.33
N GLY A 708 4.43 35.78 9.63
CA GLY A 708 5.79 35.85 10.15
C GLY A 708 6.63 34.63 9.77
N PHE A 709 6.03 33.44 9.84
CA PHE A 709 6.66 32.19 9.44
C PHE A 709 7.00 32.18 7.94
N MET A 710 6.06 32.61 7.08
CA MET A 710 6.30 32.74 5.64
C MET A 710 7.37 33.78 5.30
N SER A 711 7.39 34.92 6.02
CA SER A 711 8.39 35.98 5.82
C SER A 711 9.80 35.49 6.17
N ALA A 712 9.95 34.77 7.29
CA ALA A 712 11.23 34.23 7.73
C ALA A 712 11.80 33.18 6.77
N LEU A 713 10.94 32.44 6.05
CA LEU A 713 11.35 31.41 5.10
C LEU A 713 11.94 31.96 3.79
N VAL A 714 11.72 33.24 3.45
CA VAL A 714 12.27 33.86 2.23
C VAL A 714 13.80 33.85 2.25
N ASP A 715 14.37 34.26 3.39
CA ASP A 715 15.81 34.45 3.58
C ASP A 715 16.47 33.24 4.24
N PHE A 716 15.69 32.27 4.73
CA PHE A 716 16.21 31.05 5.31
C PHE A 716 16.90 30.19 4.25
N ARG A 717 18.14 29.79 4.53
CA ARG A 717 18.93 28.86 3.71
C ARG A 717 19.49 27.77 4.62
N ILE A 718 19.44 26.54 4.15
CA ILE A 718 19.99 25.41 4.88
C ILE A 718 21.52 25.47 4.76
N PRO A 719 22.29 25.56 5.86
CA PRO A 719 23.74 25.82 5.79
C PRO A 719 24.54 24.80 4.97
N TYR A 720 24.10 23.53 4.97
CA TYR A 720 24.71 22.42 4.24
C TYR A 720 24.03 22.10 2.90
N LEU A 721 22.90 22.75 2.60
CA LEU A 721 22.18 22.66 1.31
C LEU A 721 21.74 24.07 0.87
N PRO A 722 22.68 24.96 0.52
CA PRO A 722 22.40 26.37 0.29
C PRO A 722 21.56 26.65 -0.98
N GLN A 723 21.43 25.67 -1.89
CA GLN A 723 20.60 25.78 -3.09
C GLN A 723 19.15 25.30 -2.88
N GLU A 724 18.89 24.54 -1.83
CA GLU A 724 17.56 24.03 -1.50
C GLU A 724 16.77 25.07 -0.69
N ARG A 725 15.50 25.27 -1.04
CA ARG A 725 14.59 26.18 -0.34
C ARG A 725 13.47 25.40 0.35
N LEU A 726 13.19 25.77 1.59
CA LEU A 726 12.17 25.12 2.40
C LEU A 726 10.77 25.61 1.97
N ASN A 727 9.93 24.71 1.46
CA ASN A 727 8.55 25.02 1.09
C ASN A 727 7.59 24.51 2.18
N VAL A 728 6.56 25.28 2.48
CA VAL A 728 5.61 24.98 3.56
C VAL A 728 4.18 25.18 3.07
N ARG A 729 3.28 24.29 3.51
CA ARG A 729 1.82 24.41 3.36
C ARG A 729 1.22 24.84 4.69
N ILE A 730 0.28 25.79 4.67
CA ILE A 730 -0.38 26.28 5.88
C ILE A 730 -1.91 26.22 5.69
N GLY A 731 -2.59 25.52 6.59
CA GLY A 731 -4.04 25.45 6.71
C GLY A 731 -4.55 26.08 7.99
N LEU A 732 -5.53 26.97 7.87
CA LEU A 732 -6.16 27.69 8.97
C LEU A 732 -7.65 27.38 9.06
N HIS A 733 -8.14 27.14 10.27
CA HIS A 733 -9.57 27.04 10.51
C HIS A 733 -9.92 27.46 11.94
N THR A 734 -11.06 28.13 12.11
CA THR A 734 -11.60 28.56 13.40
C THR A 734 -12.90 27.83 13.68
N GLY A 735 -13.01 27.21 14.85
CA GLY A 735 -14.21 26.48 15.25
C GLY A 735 -14.12 25.92 16.67
N SER A 736 -15.17 25.24 17.12
CA SER A 736 -15.25 24.67 18.47
C SER A 736 -14.38 23.41 18.63
N VAL A 737 -13.74 23.25 19.79
CA VAL A 737 -12.98 22.04 20.14
C VAL A 737 -13.16 21.67 21.60
N VAL A 738 -13.00 20.39 21.91
CA VAL A 738 -12.86 19.87 23.27
C VAL A 738 -11.38 19.57 23.51
N ALA A 739 -10.83 20.07 24.60
CA ALA A 739 -9.43 19.84 24.96
C ALA A 739 -9.34 19.12 26.32
N GLY A 740 -8.49 18.11 26.42
CA GLY A 740 -8.35 17.30 27.62
C GLY A 740 -7.11 16.41 27.62
N VAL A 741 -6.73 15.90 28.80
CA VAL A 741 -5.60 14.98 28.93
C VAL A 741 -6.06 13.55 28.69
N VAL A 742 -5.44 12.87 27.74
CA VAL A 742 -5.74 11.47 27.39
C VAL A 742 -4.58 10.58 27.82
N GLY A 743 -4.89 9.49 28.54
CA GLY A 743 -3.94 8.48 29.01
C GLY A 743 -3.46 8.71 30.46
N LEU A 744 -3.39 7.63 31.24
CA LEU A 744 -2.89 7.64 32.63
C LEU A 744 -1.38 7.43 32.72
N THR A 745 -0.83 6.60 31.82
CA THR A 745 0.59 6.18 31.80
C THR A 745 1.48 7.10 30.94
N MET A 746 0.88 7.76 29.94
CA MET A 746 1.49 8.83 29.13
C MET A 746 0.44 9.92 28.87
N PRO A 747 0.25 10.86 29.81
CA PRO A 747 -0.77 11.91 29.68
C PRO A 747 -0.41 12.86 28.54
N ARG A 748 -1.26 12.93 27.50
CA ARG A 748 -1.13 13.88 26.37
C ARG A 748 -2.30 14.85 26.37
N TYR A 749 -2.02 16.15 26.27
CA TYR A 749 -3.07 17.15 26.12
C TYR A 749 -3.54 17.19 24.67
N CYS A 750 -4.70 16.59 24.42
CA CYS A 750 -5.24 16.34 23.09
C CYS A 750 -6.42 17.27 22.81
N LEU A 751 -6.58 17.61 21.53
CA LEU A 751 -7.66 18.43 20.99
C LEU A 751 -8.55 17.56 20.12
N PHE A 752 -9.85 17.57 20.38
CA PHE A 752 -10.83 16.79 19.64
C PHE A 752 -11.96 17.71 19.16
N GLY A 753 -12.36 17.55 17.90
CA GLY A 753 -13.44 18.33 17.33
C GLY A 753 -13.28 18.48 15.83
N ASP A 754 -14.39 18.77 15.16
CA ASP A 754 -14.43 18.87 13.70
C ASP A 754 -13.57 20.01 13.16
N ALA A 755 -13.32 21.03 13.99
CA ALA A 755 -12.42 22.12 13.67
C ALA A 755 -10.98 21.64 13.43
N VAL A 756 -10.50 20.63 14.19
CA VAL A 756 -9.14 20.05 14.04
C VAL A 756 -9.02 19.33 12.70
N ASN A 757 -10.03 18.53 12.36
CA ASN A 757 -10.07 17.81 11.08
C ASN A 757 -10.17 18.76 9.89
N THR A 758 -10.96 19.83 10.03
CA THR A 758 -11.14 20.83 8.98
C THR A 758 -9.85 21.63 8.75
N ALA A 759 -9.15 22.04 9.81
CA ALA A 759 -7.85 22.72 9.70
C ALA A 759 -6.80 21.84 8.99
N SER A 760 -6.75 20.55 9.32
CA SER A 760 -5.87 19.57 8.66
C SER A 760 -6.23 19.37 7.18
N ARG A 761 -7.53 19.35 6.83
CA ARG A 761 -7.98 19.31 5.44
C ARG A 761 -7.63 20.59 4.67
N MET A 762 -7.69 21.75 5.31
CA MET A 762 -7.27 23.02 4.69
C MET A 762 -5.77 23.02 4.37
N GLU A 763 -4.94 22.45 5.24
CA GLU A 763 -3.49 22.32 5.01
C GLU A 763 -3.21 21.34 3.86
N SER A 764 -3.75 20.12 3.94
CA SER A 764 -3.49 19.05 2.97
C SER A 764 -3.98 19.38 1.55
N ASN A 765 -5.08 20.13 1.43
CA ASN A 765 -5.59 20.63 0.15
C ASN A 765 -4.96 21.97 -0.29
N GLY A 766 -4.05 22.53 0.52
CA GLY A 766 -3.38 23.79 0.21
C GLY A 766 -2.36 23.68 -0.91
N LYS A 767 -2.35 24.66 -1.82
CA LYS A 767 -1.38 24.72 -2.92
C LYS A 767 0.03 25.00 -2.42
N ARG A 768 1.01 24.31 -3.02
CA ARG A 768 2.43 24.47 -2.73
C ARG A 768 2.87 25.91 -3.04
N THR A 769 3.64 26.50 -2.14
CA THR A 769 4.22 27.83 -2.33
C THR A 769 5.36 27.75 -3.36
N THR A 770 5.31 28.60 -4.38
CA THR A 770 6.43 28.84 -5.32
C THR A 770 7.07 30.19 -4.99
N SER A 771 8.32 30.39 -5.40
CA SER A 771 9.26 31.41 -4.91
C SER A 771 8.83 32.89 -4.99
N SER A 772 7.62 33.17 -5.48
CA SER A 772 7.08 34.51 -5.71
C SER A 772 5.66 34.71 -5.20
N CYS A 773 4.98 33.69 -4.64
CA CYS A 773 3.62 33.86 -4.09
C CYS A 773 3.33 32.89 -2.94
N PHE A 774 2.90 33.46 -1.80
CA PHE A 774 2.50 32.72 -0.61
C PHE A 774 1.00 32.37 -0.66
N VAL A 775 0.65 31.12 -0.36
CA VAL A 775 -0.74 30.64 -0.35
C VAL A 775 -1.04 30.07 1.05
N ILE A 776 -1.98 30.70 1.74
CA ILE A 776 -2.58 30.20 2.97
C ILE A 776 -3.98 29.73 2.64
N SER A 777 -4.31 28.50 3.03
CA SER A 777 -5.65 27.94 2.86
C SER A 777 -6.45 28.15 4.13
N ALA A 778 -7.59 28.82 4.03
CA ALA A 778 -8.46 29.09 5.18
C ALA A 778 -9.91 28.79 4.85
N SER A 779 -10.68 28.32 5.84
CA SER A 779 -12.14 28.16 5.66
C SER A 779 -12.82 29.52 5.44
N LEU A 780 -13.96 29.53 4.74
CA LEU A 780 -14.68 30.76 4.37
C LEU A 780 -15.07 31.64 5.57
N GLU A 781 -15.47 31.02 6.68
CA GLU A 781 -15.80 31.71 7.94
C GLU A 781 -14.57 32.34 8.61
N THR A 782 -13.44 31.62 8.57
CA THR A 782 -12.15 32.12 9.05
C THR A 782 -11.67 33.27 8.17
N PHE A 783 -11.76 33.13 6.85
CA PHE A 783 -11.41 34.16 5.88
C PHE A 783 -12.23 35.44 6.07
N SER A 784 -13.54 35.32 6.30
CA SER A 784 -14.42 36.47 6.55
C SER A 784 -14.02 37.25 7.81
N SER A 785 -13.53 36.55 8.84
CA SER A 785 -13.02 37.16 10.08
C SER A 785 -11.62 37.78 9.93
N VAL A 786 -10.89 37.38 8.88
CA VAL A 786 -9.48 37.71 8.61
C VAL A 786 -9.32 38.77 7.51
N ALA A 787 -10.32 38.92 6.62
CA ALA A 787 -10.30 39.81 5.46
C ALA A 787 -10.04 41.30 5.82
N GLY A 788 -10.51 41.75 7.00
CA GLY A 788 -10.24 43.11 7.49
C GLY A 788 -8.76 43.37 7.84
N TYR A 789 -8.02 42.34 8.25
CA TYR A 789 -6.60 42.45 8.64
C TYR A 789 -5.66 42.41 7.43
N TYR A 790 -6.01 41.67 6.37
CA TYR A 790 -5.21 41.57 5.14
C TYR A 790 -5.26 42.81 4.24
N HIS A 791 -6.22 43.71 4.45
CA HIS A 791 -6.35 44.92 3.64
C HIS A 791 -5.24 45.96 3.91
N GLU A 792 -4.62 45.93 5.09
CA GLU A 792 -3.60 46.91 5.52
C GLU A 792 -2.18 46.62 4.99
N HIS A 793 -1.92 45.42 4.47
CA HIS A 793 -0.59 44.98 3.97
C HIS A 793 -0.50 44.74 2.44
N LYS A 794 -1.53 45.15 1.67
CA LYS A 794 -1.58 44.98 0.20
C LYS A 794 -0.96 46.17 -0.57
N LYS A 795 0.30 46.05 -0.99
CA LYS A 795 0.84 46.84 -2.12
C LYS A 795 1.64 46.07 -3.18
N ARG A 796 1.73 44.73 -3.15
CA ARG A 796 2.53 43.96 -4.15
C ARG A 796 1.84 42.79 -4.87
N CYS A 797 0.59 42.41 -4.54
CA CYS A 797 -0.07 41.25 -5.17
C CYS A 797 -1.47 41.60 -5.69
N ALA A 798 -1.53 42.37 -6.78
CA ALA A 798 -2.76 42.64 -7.53
C ALA A 798 -2.64 42.11 -8.96
N SER A 799 -2.66 40.78 -9.10
CA SER A 799 -2.94 40.09 -10.38
C SER A 799 -3.38 38.65 -10.09
N TRP A 800 -4.66 38.45 -9.81
CA TRP A 800 -5.24 37.10 -9.65
C TRP A 800 -6.70 37.08 -10.11
N GLN A 801 -6.93 36.57 -11.33
CA GLN A 801 -8.01 35.65 -11.75
C GLN A 801 -8.09 35.61 -13.29
N HIS A 802 -7.38 34.65 -13.88
CA HIS A 802 -7.66 33.92 -15.13
C HIS A 802 -6.36 33.23 -15.57
N ASN A 803 -6.09 32.07 -15.00
CA ASN A 803 -5.20 31.07 -15.57
C ASN A 803 -5.59 29.73 -14.93
N ARG A 804 -6.69 29.15 -15.45
CA ARG A 804 -6.80 27.68 -15.42
C ARG A 804 -5.57 27.16 -16.20
N SER A 805 -5.01 26.08 -15.69
CA SER A 805 -3.88 25.35 -16.22
C SER A 805 -4.09 24.90 -17.66
N THR A 806 -3.79 25.78 -18.63
CA THR A 806 -3.74 25.47 -20.08
C THR A 806 -2.32 25.69 -20.64
N GLY A 807 -1.29 25.49 -19.82
CA GLY A 807 0.10 25.68 -20.24
C GLY A 807 0.62 24.65 -21.24
N ALA A 808 0.07 23.42 -21.22
CA ALA A 808 0.51 22.30 -22.06
C ALA A 808 -0.20 22.24 -23.44
N PHE A 809 -1.45 22.72 -23.54
CA PHE A 809 -2.23 22.68 -24.80
C PHE A 809 -1.85 23.77 -25.81
N ARG A 810 -1.19 24.86 -25.36
CA ARG A 810 -0.87 26.02 -26.21
C ARG A 810 0.11 25.74 -27.35
N ASN A 811 0.86 24.64 -27.31
CA ASN A 811 1.79 24.29 -28.39
C ASN A 811 1.20 23.30 -29.41
N VAL A 812 0.01 22.76 -29.15
CA VAL A 812 -0.48 21.54 -29.81
C VAL A 812 -1.62 21.83 -30.78
N THR A 813 -2.65 22.58 -30.37
CA THR A 813 -3.83 22.92 -31.20
C THR A 813 -4.20 24.41 -31.15
N ASP A 814 -3.29 25.28 -30.71
CA ASP A 814 -3.57 26.71 -30.58
C ASP A 814 -4.00 27.31 -31.92
N GLU A 815 -5.17 27.96 -31.91
CA GLU A 815 -5.80 28.64 -33.03
C GLU A 815 -4.80 29.56 -33.74
N ARG A 816 -4.00 30.30 -32.96
CA ARG A 816 -3.02 31.28 -33.47
C ARG A 816 -1.90 30.66 -34.30
N THR A 817 -1.75 29.33 -34.25
CA THR A 817 -0.69 28.59 -34.95
C THR A 817 -1.24 27.53 -35.89
N SER A 818 -2.56 27.41 -36.03
CA SER A 818 -3.19 26.34 -36.80
C SER A 818 -4.36 26.81 -37.69
N ALA A 819 -5.15 27.79 -37.25
CA ALA A 819 -6.46 28.08 -37.85
C ALA A 819 -6.40 28.46 -39.33
N SER A 820 -5.37 29.22 -39.74
CA SER A 820 -5.18 29.63 -41.14
C SER A 820 -4.90 28.46 -42.10
N ALA A 821 -4.64 27.25 -41.61
CA ALA A 821 -4.53 26.04 -42.44
C ALA A 821 -5.78 25.81 -43.31
N VAL A 822 -6.97 26.17 -42.82
CA VAL A 822 -8.21 26.08 -43.60
C VAL A 822 -8.23 27.06 -44.79
N LEU A 823 -7.53 28.19 -44.70
CA LEU A 823 -7.41 29.15 -45.81
C LEU A 823 -6.52 28.60 -46.92
N ILE A 824 -5.48 27.85 -46.55
CA ILE A 824 -4.61 27.17 -47.52
C ILE A 824 -5.42 26.07 -48.22
N ALA A 825 -6.18 25.28 -47.45
CA ALA A 825 -7.04 24.23 -48.00
C ALA A 825 -8.13 24.79 -48.92
N ARG A 826 -8.76 25.90 -48.55
CA ARG A 826 -9.74 26.62 -49.37
C ARG A 826 -9.18 27.02 -50.73
N ASP A 827 -7.96 27.55 -50.76
CA ASP A 827 -7.34 27.97 -52.01
C ASP A 827 -7.08 26.77 -52.93
N VAL A 828 -6.61 25.64 -52.36
CA VAL A 828 -6.42 24.38 -53.12
C VAL A 828 -7.75 23.84 -53.65
N VAL A 829 -8.81 23.85 -52.84
CA VAL A 829 -10.17 23.46 -53.27
C VAL A 829 -10.62 24.31 -54.47
N ARG A 830 -10.35 25.62 -54.44
CA ARG A 830 -10.67 26.54 -55.54
C ARG A 830 -9.84 26.26 -56.79
N GLU A 831 -8.53 26.05 -56.64
CA GLU A 831 -7.61 25.75 -57.73
C GLU A 831 -7.97 24.44 -58.46
N GLN A 832 -8.45 23.44 -57.71
CA GLN A 832 -8.91 22.18 -58.28
C GLN A 832 -10.32 22.25 -58.90
N GLY A 833 -10.98 23.42 -58.85
CA GLY A 833 -12.33 23.59 -59.39
C GLY A 833 -13.41 22.83 -58.62
N LEU A 834 -13.16 22.48 -57.37
CA LEU A 834 -14.15 21.86 -56.49
C LEU A 834 -15.13 22.93 -55.97
N LEU A 835 -16.43 22.59 -55.92
CA LEU A 835 -17.50 23.48 -55.43
C LEU A 835 -17.59 24.83 -56.17
N PRO A 836 -17.70 24.85 -57.51
CA PRO A 836 -17.79 26.09 -58.27
C PRO A 836 -19.06 26.88 -57.89
N GLY A 837 -18.89 28.17 -57.59
CA GLY A 837 -19.98 29.07 -57.22
C GLY A 837 -20.31 29.12 -55.73
N TYR A 838 -19.57 28.38 -54.89
CA TYR A 838 -19.67 28.45 -53.43
C TYR A 838 -18.51 29.24 -52.82
N THR A 839 -18.77 29.93 -51.70
CA THR A 839 -17.79 30.66 -50.91
C THR A 839 -17.78 30.14 -49.49
N PHE A 840 -16.62 30.19 -48.83
CA PHE A 840 -16.47 29.71 -47.46
C PHE A 840 -16.28 30.89 -46.50
N GLU A 841 -17.08 30.90 -45.44
CA GLU A 841 -16.94 31.78 -44.28
C GLU A 841 -16.57 30.93 -43.07
N PHE A 842 -15.62 31.40 -42.26
CA PHE A 842 -15.14 30.67 -41.08
C PHE A 842 -15.48 31.45 -39.82
N ILE A 843 -16.12 30.78 -38.86
CA ILE A 843 -16.46 31.31 -37.55
C ILE A 843 -15.71 30.50 -36.50
N THR A 844 -14.94 31.18 -35.66
CA THR A 844 -14.11 30.53 -34.62
C THR A 844 -14.70 30.77 -33.24
N MET A 845 -14.70 29.74 -32.39
CA MET A 845 -15.03 29.81 -30.97
C MET A 845 -14.06 28.94 -30.17
N PHE A 846 -13.94 29.24 -28.87
CA PHE A 846 -12.98 28.59 -27.97
C PHE A 846 -13.73 27.88 -26.84
N ASP A 847 -13.67 26.56 -26.83
CA ASP A 847 -14.25 25.67 -25.81
C ASP A 847 -13.31 25.45 -24.61
N GLU A 848 -12.00 25.67 -24.78
CA GLU A 848 -10.98 25.44 -23.74
C GLU A 848 -10.93 23.98 -23.24
N CYS A 849 -11.34 23.03 -24.09
CA CYS A 849 -11.54 21.61 -23.74
C CYS A 849 -12.42 21.42 -22.49
N ASP A 850 -13.40 22.30 -22.30
CA ASP A 850 -14.42 22.21 -21.25
C ASP A 850 -15.72 21.69 -21.89
N GLU A 851 -16.18 20.51 -21.50
CA GLU A 851 -17.32 19.80 -22.07
C GLU A 851 -18.62 20.64 -22.05
N GLU A 852 -18.90 21.28 -20.91
CA GLU A 852 -20.08 22.12 -20.72
C GLU A 852 -20.05 23.30 -21.70
N ARG A 853 -18.88 23.94 -21.82
CA ARG A 853 -18.68 25.05 -22.75
C ARG A 853 -18.74 24.62 -24.20
N ALA A 854 -18.10 23.51 -24.58
CA ALA A 854 -18.12 22.97 -25.94
C ALA A 854 -19.56 22.72 -26.41
N THR A 855 -20.36 22.07 -25.56
CA THR A 855 -21.77 21.77 -25.82
C THR A 855 -22.57 23.06 -26.08
N GLY A 856 -22.45 24.05 -25.21
CA GLY A 856 -23.14 25.33 -25.37
C GLY A 856 -22.74 26.08 -26.64
N LEU A 857 -21.46 26.05 -27.02
CA LEU A 857 -20.96 26.70 -28.23
C LEU A 857 -21.43 26.01 -29.51
N VAL A 858 -21.48 24.67 -29.55
CA VAL A 858 -21.99 23.93 -30.70
C VAL A 858 -23.48 24.22 -30.92
N ILE A 859 -24.27 24.31 -29.85
CA ILE A 859 -25.68 24.70 -29.92
C ILE A 859 -25.81 26.13 -30.48
N ASP A 860 -25.00 27.10 -30.01
CA ASP A 860 -24.97 28.49 -30.54
C ASP A 860 -24.60 28.52 -32.04
N MET A 861 -23.56 27.77 -32.43
CA MET A 861 -23.13 27.68 -33.82
C MET A 861 -24.25 27.17 -34.74
N ILE A 862 -24.95 26.11 -34.34
CA ILE A 862 -26.00 25.48 -35.15
C ILE A 862 -27.27 26.35 -35.17
N ASN A 863 -27.74 26.80 -34.01
CA ASN A 863 -29.04 27.43 -33.87
C ASN A 863 -29.02 28.94 -34.10
N GLU A 864 -28.04 29.66 -33.60
CA GLU A 864 -28.00 31.13 -33.71
C GLU A 864 -27.19 31.56 -34.93
N ARG A 865 -25.98 31.01 -35.09
CA ARG A 865 -25.07 31.41 -36.18
C ARG A 865 -25.34 30.69 -37.50
N LYS A 866 -26.16 29.64 -37.46
CA LYS A 866 -26.53 28.83 -38.62
C LYS A 866 -25.27 28.40 -39.38
N VAL A 867 -24.35 27.68 -38.77
CA VAL A 867 -23.22 27.05 -39.50
C VAL A 867 -23.69 25.86 -40.34
N ASP A 868 -22.98 25.56 -41.43
CA ASP A 868 -23.27 24.40 -42.28
C ASP A 868 -22.47 23.14 -41.87
N VAL A 869 -21.34 23.33 -41.20
CA VAL A 869 -20.43 22.28 -40.72
C VAL A 869 -19.74 22.75 -39.45
N VAL A 870 -19.50 21.82 -38.53
CA VAL A 870 -18.70 22.04 -37.32
C VAL A 870 -17.35 21.33 -37.50
N ILE A 871 -16.23 22.03 -37.28
CA ILE A 871 -14.88 21.45 -37.31
C ILE A 871 -14.27 21.58 -35.91
N GLY A 872 -14.00 20.44 -35.26
CA GLY A 872 -13.72 20.32 -33.84
C GLY A 872 -14.95 19.83 -33.05
N PRO A 873 -14.90 19.77 -31.70
CA PRO A 873 -13.77 20.08 -30.81
C PRO A 873 -12.51 19.22 -31.01
N THR A 874 -11.42 19.63 -30.37
CA THR A 874 -10.11 18.96 -30.50
C THR A 874 -9.78 17.98 -29.36
N CYS A 875 -10.55 18.02 -28.27
CA CYS A 875 -10.46 17.09 -27.13
C CYS A 875 -11.57 16.01 -27.23
N SER A 876 -11.34 14.82 -26.69
CA SER A 876 -12.16 13.63 -26.96
C SER A 876 -13.56 13.73 -26.34
N ASP A 877 -13.66 14.08 -25.06
CA ASP A 877 -14.89 14.17 -24.27
C ASP A 877 -15.76 15.32 -24.77
N ALA A 878 -15.14 16.48 -25.02
CA ALA A 878 -15.79 17.62 -25.68
C ALA A 878 -16.32 17.22 -27.07
N ALA A 879 -15.55 16.45 -27.85
CA ALA A 879 -15.96 15.98 -29.15
C ALA A 879 -17.09 14.94 -29.11
N ILE A 880 -17.08 14.01 -28.16
CA ILE A 880 -18.13 13.00 -27.97
C ILE A 880 -19.47 13.69 -27.76
N ILE A 881 -19.55 14.64 -26.82
CA ILE A 881 -20.81 15.32 -26.52
C ILE A 881 -21.24 16.19 -27.71
N SER A 882 -20.30 16.91 -28.33
CA SER A 882 -20.58 17.74 -29.51
C SER A 882 -21.10 16.92 -30.70
N ALA A 883 -20.60 15.70 -30.89
CA ALA A 883 -21.02 14.78 -31.93
C ALA A 883 -22.47 14.32 -31.75
N ILE A 884 -22.92 14.09 -30.49
CA ILE A 884 -24.33 13.77 -30.18
C ILE A 884 -25.24 14.93 -30.60
N ILE A 885 -24.88 16.16 -30.25
CA ILE A 885 -25.66 17.35 -30.60
C ILE A 885 -25.70 17.57 -32.11
N ALA A 886 -24.56 17.41 -32.79
CA ALA A 886 -24.50 17.53 -34.25
C ALA A 886 -25.34 16.47 -34.95
N ALA A 887 -25.39 15.23 -34.43
CA ALA A 887 -26.21 14.15 -34.96
C ALA A 887 -27.71 14.46 -34.86
N TYR A 888 -28.15 15.01 -33.71
CA TYR A 888 -29.54 15.44 -33.51
C TYR A 888 -30.00 16.49 -34.53
N TYR A 889 -29.18 17.52 -34.78
CA TYR A 889 -29.47 18.55 -35.80
C TYR A 889 -29.13 18.13 -37.24
N ASN A 890 -28.65 16.89 -37.45
CA ASN A 890 -28.14 16.37 -38.71
C ASN A 890 -27.03 17.23 -39.37
N VAL A 891 -26.22 17.92 -38.56
CA VAL A 891 -25.09 18.76 -39.02
C VAL A 891 -23.81 17.90 -39.09
N PRO A 892 -23.02 17.98 -40.17
CA PRO A 892 -21.73 17.30 -40.23
C PRO A 892 -20.77 17.88 -39.18
N LEU A 893 -20.13 17.01 -38.42
CA LEU A 893 -19.08 17.36 -37.45
C LEU A 893 -17.79 16.62 -37.82
N LEU A 894 -16.67 17.33 -37.93
CA LEU A 894 -15.38 16.73 -38.25
C LEU A 894 -14.36 17.03 -37.15
N THR A 895 -13.84 16.00 -36.49
CA THR A 895 -12.87 16.14 -35.41
C THR A 895 -11.43 16.07 -35.94
N TRP A 896 -10.52 16.75 -35.23
CA TRP A 896 -9.09 16.81 -35.54
C TRP A 896 -8.30 17.06 -34.24
N GLY A 897 -6.99 16.80 -34.23
CA GLY A 897 -6.15 17.01 -33.05
C GLY A 897 -6.12 15.80 -32.11
N LEU A 898 -6.50 16.01 -30.84
CA LEU A 898 -6.36 15.06 -29.72
C LEU A 898 -7.63 14.21 -29.46
N SER A 899 -8.60 14.24 -30.38
CA SER A 899 -9.82 13.45 -30.31
C SER A 899 -9.58 11.97 -30.66
N THR A 900 -8.84 11.25 -29.81
CA THR A 900 -8.33 9.89 -30.07
C THR A 900 -9.23 8.77 -29.55
N SER A 901 -10.34 9.11 -28.89
CA SER A 901 -11.29 8.13 -28.36
C SER A 901 -11.92 7.29 -29.47
N SER A 902 -11.87 5.97 -29.32
CA SER A 902 -12.51 5.02 -30.23
C SER A 902 -14.04 5.10 -30.22
N ALA A 903 -14.63 5.71 -29.19
CA ALA A 903 -16.08 5.91 -29.12
C ALA A 903 -16.60 6.65 -30.36
N LEU A 904 -15.86 7.65 -30.84
CA LEU A 904 -16.22 8.48 -31.99
C LEU A 904 -16.27 7.71 -33.33
N ASP A 905 -15.70 6.51 -33.39
CA ASP A 905 -15.66 5.69 -34.62
C ASP A 905 -16.94 4.90 -34.87
N ASN A 906 -17.91 4.94 -33.96
CA ASN A 906 -19.16 4.22 -34.08
C ASN A 906 -20.16 4.99 -34.96
N PRO A 907 -20.36 4.61 -36.24
CA PRO A 907 -21.25 5.35 -37.14
C PRO A 907 -22.73 5.19 -36.81
N LEU A 908 -23.10 4.20 -35.98
CA LEU A 908 -24.48 4.04 -35.51
C LEU A 908 -24.80 5.06 -34.41
N ARG A 909 -23.81 5.36 -33.57
CA ARG A 909 -23.92 6.33 -32.48
C ARG A 909 -23.67 7.77 -32.97
N PHE A 910 -22.71 7.94 -33.89
CA PHE A 910 -22.30 9.25 -34.43
C PHE A 910 -22.49 9.34 -35.96
N PRO A 911 -23.74 9.30 -36.45
CA PRO A 911 -24.04 9.14 -37.88
C PRO A 911 -23.74 10.38 -38.76
N THR A 912 -23.22 11.47 -38.18
CA THR A 912 -22.81 12.70 -38.88
C THR A 912 -21.36 13.09 -38.60
N THR A 913 -20.61 12.26 -37.88
CA THR A 913 -19.26 12.59 -37.42
C THR A 913 -18.18 11.94 -38.27
N VAL A 914 -17.10 12.67 -38.52
CA VAL A 914 -15.89 12.19 -39.21
C VAL A 914 -14.70 12.43 -38.30
N VAL A 915 -13.84 11.43 -38.14
CA VAL A 915 -12.68 11.46 -37.25
C VAL A 915 -11.40 11.39 -38.07
N LEU A 916 -10.66 12.49 -38.15
CA LEU A 916 -9.35 12.52 -38.80
C LEU A 916 -8.19 12.26 -37.85
N SER A 917 -8.42 12.42 -36.55
CA SER A 917 -7.47 12.02 -35.51
C SER A 917 -7.28 10.51 -35.51
N VAL A 918 -6.14 10.06 -34.98
CA VAL A 918 -5.88 8.63 -34.84
C VAL A 918 -6.67 8.10 -33.65
N ASN A 919 -7.41 7.01 -33.85
CA ASN A 919 -8.10 6.35 -32.75
C ASN A 919 -7.16 5.44 -31.95
N SER A 920 -7.41 5.33 -30.66
CA SER A 920 -6.57 4.55 -29.73
C SER A 920 -6.84 3.04 -29.82
N TYR A 921 -7.98 2.63 -30.38
CA TYR A 921 -8.27 1.22 -30.67
C TYR A 921 -7.31 0.66 -31.72
N SER A 922 -7.08 1.41 -32.81
CA SER A 922 -6.12 1.06 -33.87
C SER A 922 -4.70 1.03 -33.35
N LEU A 923 -4.38 1.86 -32.35
CA LEU A 923 -3.11 1.79 -31.63
C LEU A 923 -3.00 0.46 -30.85
N GLY A 924 -4.06 0.01 -30.20
CA GLY A 924 -4.16 -1.33 -29.59
C GLY A 924 -3.94 -2.47 -30.59
N VAL A 925 -4.54 -2.34 -31.78
CA VAL A 925 -4.35 -3.28 -32.90
C VAL A 925 -2.89 -3.28 -33.40
N ALA A 926 -2.26 -2.10 -33.49
CA ALA A 926 -0.86 -1.98 -33.88
C ALA A 926 0.09 -2.57 -32.82
N ILE A 927 -0.17 -2.31 -31.54
CA ILE A 927 0.53 -2.93 -30.41
C ILE A 927 0.47 -4.45 -30.53
N ARG A 928 -0.73 -5.03 -30.70
CA ARG A 928 -0.90 -6.47 -30.88
C ARG A 928 -0.01 -6.99 -32.02
N SER A 929 0.02 -6.30 -33.17
CA SER A 929 0.84 -6.73 -34.31
C SER A 929 2.33 -6.74 -33.99
N VAL A 930 2.82 -5.74 -33.24
CA VAL A 930 4.23 -5.72 -32.79
C VAL A 930 4.51 -6.89 -31.86
N LEU A 931 3.66 -7.10 -30.85
CA LEU A 931 3.83 -8.18 -29.88
C LEU A 931 3.86 -9.56 -30.55
N LEU A 932 2.93 -9.84 -31.47
CA LEU A 932 2.90 -11.11 -32.21
C LEU A 932 4.09 -11.30 -33.15
N THR A 933 4.69 -10.22 -33.67
CA THR A 933 5.91 -10.32 -34.50
C THR A 933 7.11 -10.85 -33.72
N PHE A 934 7.13 -10.63 -32.40
CA PHE A 934 8.18 -11.08 -31.48
C PHE A 934 7.76 -12.27 -30.61
N ASP A 935 6.67 -12.96 -30.96
CA ASP A 935 6.11 -14.08 -30.19
C ASP A 935 5.78 -13.72 -28.72
N TRP A 936 5.35 -12.49 -28.47
CA TRP A 936 4.88 -12.02 -27.16
C TRP A 936 3.35 -12.04 -27.08
N ASP A 937 2.81 -12.70 -26.06
CA ASP A 937 1.37 -12.87 -25.82
C ASP A 937 0.87 -12.20 -24.53
N GLN A 938 1.77 -11.62 -23.71
CA GLN A 938 1.44 -10.99 -22.44
C GLN A 938 2.24 -9.70 -22.21
N PHE A 939 1.58 -8.67 -21.67
CA PHE A 939 2.22 -7.41 -21.31
C PHE A 939 1.56 -6.73 -20.10
N ALA A 940 2.25 -5.78 -19.49
CA ALA A 940 1.68 -4.84 -18.53
C ALA A 940 1.52 -3.46 -19.17
N MET A 941 0.45 -2.77 -18.81
CA MET A 941 0.24 -1.37 -19.19
C MET A 941 0.45 -0.47 -17.98
N VAL A 942 1.25 0.58 -18.12
CA VAL A 942 1.43 1.62 -17.12
C VAL A 942 1.05 2.96 -17.73
N TYR A 943 0.15 3.69 -17.09
CA TYR A 943 -0.38 4.95 -17.60
C TYR A 943 -0.42 6.02 -16.51
N SER A 944 -0.16 7.27 -16.90
CA SER A 944 -0.17 8.43 -16.00
C SER A 944 -1.47 9.21 -16.09
N THR A 945 -1.95 9.69 -14.94
CA THR A 945 -2.99 10.73 -14.86
C THR A 945 -2.48 11.99 -14.17
N VAL A 946 -1.16 12.18 -14.17
CA VAL A 946 -0.46 13.32 -13.55
C VAL A 946 -0.24 14.40 -14.59
N GLY A 947 -0.54 15.65 -14.25
CA GLY A 947 -0.18 16.82 -15.07
C GLY A 947 -1.08 17.09 -16.27
N ASP A 948 -1.82 16.09 -16.74
CA ASP A 948 -2.81 16.22 -17.80
C ASP A 948 -4.24 16.29 -17.25
N SER A 949 -5.06 17.08 -17.94
CA SER A 949 -6.51 17.12 -17.86
C SER A 949 -7.12 15.78 -18.32
N GLU A 950 -7.00 14.72 -17.52
CA GLU A 950 -7.73 13.42 -17.56
C GLU A 950 -7.87 12.62 -18.89
N GLU A 951 -7.57 13.15 -20.07
CA GLU A 951 -8.22 12.69 -21.31
C GLU A 951 -7.39 11.91 -22.32
N SER A 952 -6.06 11.88 -22.26
CA SER A 952 -5.30 11.09 -23.26
C SER A 952 -5.05 9.67 -22.79
N CYS A 953 -4.29 9.49 -21.71
CA CYS A 953 -3.82 8.15 -21.34
C CYS A 953 -4.87 7.25 -20.71
N LEU A 954 -5.90 7.80 -20.07
CA LEU A 954 -7.02 7.00 -19.55
C LEU A 954 -7.85 6.42 -20.69
N THR A 955 -8.21 7.26 -21.67
CA THR A 955 -8.92 6.87 -22.89
C THR A 955 -8.11 5.86 -23.70
N VAL A 956 -6.82 6.15 -23.94
CA VAL A 956 -5.90 5.22 -24.63
C VAL A 956 -5.83 3.87 -23.92
N LYS A 957 -5.79 3.85 -22.58
CA LYS A 957 -5.81 2.61 -21.80
C LYS A 957 -7.10 1.82 -21.98
N SER A 958 -8.26 2.49 -21.98
CA SER A 958 -9.55 1.81 -22.16
C SER A 958 -9.65 1.21 -23.56
N ASP A 959 -9.35 2.00 -24.58
CA ASP A 959 -9.45 1.58 -25.98
C ASP A 959 -8.47 0.45 -26.33
N ILE A 960 -7.23 0.49 -25.80
CA ILE A 960 -6.27 -0.61 -25.97
C ILE A 960 -6.76 -1.87 -25.25
N GLN A 961 -7.30 -1.74 -24.04
CA GLN A 961 -7.86 -2.88 -23.31
C GLN A 961 -9.00 -3.52 -24.10
N ASP A 962 -9.88 -2.72 -24.70
CA ASP A 962 -11.00 -3.20 -25.50
C ASP A 962 -10.52 -3.87 -26.79
N ALA A 963 -9.52 -3.31 -27.48
CA ALA A 963 -8.90 -3.92 -28.66
C ALA A 963 -8.28 -5.28 -28.35
N VAL A 964 -7.51 -5.38 -27.26
CA VAL A 964 -6.86 -6.63 -26.83
C VAL A 964 -7.90 -7.67 -26.40
N ASN A 965 -8.89 -7.25 -25.62
CA ASN A 965 -9.98 -8.12 -25.17
C ASN A 965 -10.82 -8.65 -26.33
N HIS A 966 -10.98 -7.90 -27.43
CA HIS A 966 -11.74 -8.36 -28.59
C HIS A 966 -11.00 -9.42 -29.43
N LEU A 967 -9.66 -9.35 -29.49
CA LEU A 967 -8.85 -10.19 -30.38
C LEU A 967 -8.31 -11.46 -29.73
N HIS A 968 -8.28 -11.55 -28.40
CA HIS A 968 -7.99 -12.76 -27.58
C HIS A 968 -6.57 -13.36 -27.70
N ASP A 969 -5.75 -12.96 -28.67
CA ASP A 969 -4.41 -13.53 -28.90
C ASP A 969 -3.33 -12.98 -27.96
N VAL A 970 -3.57 -11.83 -27.35
CA VAL A 970 -2.66 -11.16 -26.41
C VAL A 970 -3.44 -10.82 -25.14
N THR A 971 -2.79 -10.81 -23.98
CA THR A 971 -3.43 -10.50 -22.68
C THR A 971 -2.71 -9.38 -21.93
N ILE A 972 -3.48 -8.49 -21.32
CA ILE A 972 -2.97 -7.50 -20.36
C ILE A 972 -2.95 -8.14 -18.96
N ASN A 973 -1.76 -8.45 -18.44
CA ASN A 973 -1.60 -9.09 -17.12
C ASN A 973 -1.77 -8.11 -15.96
N TYR A 974 -1.47 -6.84 -16.21
CA TYR A 974 -1.54 -5.79 -15.20
C TYR A 974 -1.73 -4.42 -15.86
N SER A 975 -2.51 -3.56 -15.21
CA SER A 975 -2.73 -2.19 -15.62
C SER A 975 -2.49 -1.28 -14.41
N GLY A 976 -1.32 -0.63 -14.37
CA GLY A 976 -0.90 0.26 -13.28
C GLY A 976 -1.17 1.73 -13.59
N ARG A 977 -1.85 2.43 -12.66
CA ARG A 977 -2.08 3.88 -12.74
C ARG A 977 -1.04 4.63 -11.91
N LEU A 978 -0.38 5.61 -12.52
CA LEU A 978 0.50 6.56 -11.82
C LEU A 978 -0.31 7.80 -11.42
N PHE A 979 -0.50 7.98 -10.10
CA PHE A 979 -1.17 9.14 -9.50
C PHE A 979 -0.22 10.30 -9.19
N SER A 980 1.09 10.04 -9.17
CA SER A 980 2.14 11.04 -9.04
C SER A 980 3.38 10.59 -9.83
N MET A 981 4.20 11.57 -10.24
CA MET A 981 5.51 11.30 -10.87
C MET A 981 6.63 11.32 -9.84
N SER A 982 6.39 10.77 -8.64
CA SER A 982 7.42 10.63 -7.60
C SER A 982 8.15 9.30 -7.75
N LYS A 983 9.40 9.25 -7.27
CA LYS A 983 10.23 8.04 -7.28
C LYS A 983 9.52 6.86 -6.63
N GLU A 984 8.86 7.09 -5.49
CA GLU A 984 8.18 6.05 -4.71
C GLU A 984 6.97 5.48 -5.47
N ALA A 985 6.19 6.33 -6.15
CA ALA A 985 5.04 5.89 -6.92
C ALA A 985 5.44 5.06 -8.15
N VAL A 986 6.52 5.48 -8.85
CA VAL A 986 7.09 4.70 -9.95
C VAL A 986 7.65 3.38 -9.45
N GLN A 987 8.43 3.39 -8.35
CA GLN A 987 9.00 2.17 -7.76
C GLN A 987 7.92 1.19 -7.30
N PHE A 988 6.90 1.64 -6.57
CA PHE A 988 5.78 0.82 -6.11
C PHE A 988 5.03 0.19 -7.29
N THR A 989 4.77 0.96 -8.34
CA THR A 989 4.11 0.44 -9.56
C THR A 989 4.99 -0.61 -10.23
N MET A 990 6.30 -0.36 -10.35
CA MET A 990 7.23 -1.28 -10.99
C MET A 990 7.51 -2.55 -10.17
N GLU A 991 7.44 -2.49 -8.83
CA GLU A 991 7.49 -3.69 -7.98
C GLU A 991 6.35 -4.64 -8.30
N ILE A 992 5.13 -4.12 -8.50
CA ILE A 992 3.97 -4.94 -8.90
C ILE A 992 4.13 -5.45 -10.34
N VAL A 993 4.63 -4.61 -11.26
CA VAL A 993 4.85 -5.00 -12.66
C VAL A 993 5.90 -6.12 -12.76
N LYS A 994 6.96 -6.05 -11.95
CA LYS A 994 8.05 -7.04 -11.91
C LYS A 994 7.56 -8.46 -11.64
N ASP A 995 6.47 -8.64 -10.91
CA ASP A 995 5.93 -9.98 -10.64
C ASP A 995 4.94 -10.47 -11.72
N ARG A 996 4.56 -9.61 -12.67
CA ARG A 996 3.43 -9.87 -13.59
C ARG A 996 3.77 -9.80 -15.08
N ALA A 997 4.75 -8.99 -15.49
CA ALA A 997 5.14 -8.83 -16.89
C ALA A 997 6.60 -8.37 -17.07
N ARG A 998 7.13 -8.56 -18.28
CA ARG A 998 8.45 -8.05 -18.72
C ARG A 998 8.34 -7.05 -19.88
N ILE A 999 7.29 -7.18 -20.69
CA ILE A 999 6.92 -6.20 -21.69
C ILE A 999 6.00 -5.17 -21.04
N VAL A 1000 6.41 -3.91 -21.06
CA VAL A 1000 5.72 -2.81 -20.38
C VAL A 1000 5.37 -1.75 -21.41
N ILE A 1001 4.07 -1.55 -21.62
CA ILE A 1001 3.53 -0.52 -22.50
C ILE A 1001 3.22 0.72 -21.67
N LEU A 1002 3.76 1.86 -22.10
CA LEU A 1002 3.77 3.10 -21.34
C LEU A 1002 2.95 4.19 -22.06
N CYS A 1003 1.95 4.75 -21.38
CA CYS A 1003 1.33 6.02 -21.78
C CYS A 1003 1.64 7.09 -20.73
N ILE A 1004 2.59 7.97 -21.04
CA ILE A 1004 3.05 9.02 -20.14
C ILE A 1004 3.15 10.33 -20.92
N PRO A 1005 2.62 11.45 -20.41
CA PRO A 1005 2.70 12.75 -21.08
C PRO A 1005 4.15 13.21 -21.27
N ASP A 1006 4.42 13.94 -22.36
CA ASP A 1006 5.78 14.41 -22.73
C ASP A 1006 6.54 15.06 -21.58
N VAL A 1007 5.87 15.93 -20.83
CA VAL A 1007 6.43 16.67 -19.68
C VAL A 1007 6.92 15.77 -18.54
N HIS A 1008 6.54 14.50 -18.52
CA HIS A 1008 6.86 13.55 -17.47
C HIS A 1008 7.69 12.35 -17.93
N LYS A 1009 7.89 12.17 -19.26
CA LYS A 1009 8.68 11.06 -19.80
C LYS A 1009 10.11 11.06 -19.25
N ARG A 1010 10.77 12.22 -19.21
CA ARG A 1010 12.14 12.35 -18.69
C ARG A 1010 12.26 11.88 -17.24
N THR A 1011 11.44 12.45 -16.36
CA THR A 1011 11.43 12.13 -14.93
C THR A 1011 11.13 10.66 -14.69
N PHE A 1012 10.16 10.10 -15.41
CA PHE A 1012 9.84 8.68 -15.33
C PHE A 1012 11.04 7.78 -15.69
N MET A 1013 11.71 8.09 -16.81
CA MET A 1013 12.87 7.30 -17.27
C MET A 1013 14.04 7.38 -16.31
N LEU A 1014 14.32 8.55 -15.72
CA LEU A 1014 15.33 8.69 -14.68
C LEU A 1014 14.98 7.89 -13.42
N HIS A 1015 13.71 7.84 -13.02
CA HIS A 1015 13.28 7.01 -11.89
C HIS A 1015 13.40 5.51 -12.16
N LEU A 1016 13.15 5.07 -13.41
CA LEU A 1016 13.40 3.69 -13.81
C LEU A 1016 14.89 3.34 -13.78
N LEU A 1017 15.75 4.25 -14.26
CA LEU A 1017 17.21 4.10 -14.22
C LEU A 1017 17.69 4.00 -12.77
N ASP A 1018 17.29 4.94 -11.91
CA ASP A 1018 17.67 5.00 -10.49
C ASP A 1018 17.20 3.78 -9.69
N ALA A 1019 16.13 3.13 -10.13
CA ALA A 1019 15.58 1.92 -9.51
C ALA A 1019 16.15 0.63 -10.12
N GLY A 1020 16.98 0.71 -11.17
CA GLY A 1020 17.63 -0.44 -11.79
C GLY A 1020 16.72 -1.29 -12.68
N TYR A 1021 15.61 -0.74 -13.18
CA TYR A 1021 14.68 -1.45 -14.06
C TYR A 1021 15.09 -1.43 -15.55
N LEU A 1022 16.05 -0.58 -15.93
CA LEU A 1022 16.58 -0.52 -17.29
C LEU A 1022 17.70 -1.56 -17.47
N ASN A 1023 17.31 -2.78 -17.80
CA ASN A 1023 18.20 -3.92 -17.98
C ASN A 1023 17.65 -4.87 -19.05
N SER A 1024 18.37 -5.96 -19.35
CA SER A 1024 18.00 -6.92 -20.39
C SER A 1024 16.74 -7.74 -20.10
N GLU A 1025 16.16 -7.66 -18.90
CA GLU A 1025 14.93 -8.37 -18.56
C GLU A 1025 13.66 -7.64 -19.03
N PHE A 1026 13.68 -6.31 -19.12
CA PHE A 1026 12.49 -5.50 -19.39
C PHE A 1026 12.53 -4.86 -20.78
N VAL A 1027 11.36 -4.76 -21.41
CA VAL A 1027 11.16 -3.99 -22.64
C VAL A 1027 10.12 -2.92 -22.36
N PHE A 1028 10.49 -1.67 -22.60
CA PHE A 1028 9.60 -0.52 -22.45
C PHE A 1028 9.20 0.00 -23.82
N ILE A 1029 7.89 0.14 -24.05
CA ILE A 1029 7.33 0.66 -25.30
C ILE A 1029 6.46 1.87 -24.98
N PHE A 1030 6.89 3.07 -25.34
CA PHE A 1030 6.01 4.24 -25.29
C PHE A 1030 4.98 4.17 -26.41
N VAL A 1031 3.73 4.37 -26.05
CA VAL A 1031 2.62 4.50 -26.99
C VAL A 1031 2.10 5.92 -26.89
N ASP A 1032 2.08 6.60 -28.01
CA ASP A 1032 1.66 7.98 -28.08
C ASP A 1032 0.89 8.21 -29.38
N PRO A 1033 -0.39 8.63 -29.31
CA PRO A 1033 -1.11 9.04 -30.50
C PRO A 1033 -0.54 10.35 -31.09
N THR A 1034 0.27 11.10 -30.33
CA THR A 1034 1.00 12.27 -30.81
C THR A 1034 2.33 11.87 -31.47
N SER A 1035 2.78 12.64 -32.45
CA SER A 1035 3.77 12.16 -33.45
C SER A 1035 5.24 12.21 -33.02
N LYS A 1036 5.55 12.67 -31.81
CA LYS A 1036 6.92 12.96 -31.39
C LYS A 1036 7.20 12.51 -29.96
N ILE A 1037 7.80 11.32 -29.81
CA ILE A 1037 8.15 10.79 -28.48
C ILE A 1037 9.54 11.22 -28.01
N PHE A 1038 10.50 11.34 -28.93
CA PHE A 1038 11.90 11.61 -28.57
C PHE A 1038 12.28 13.09 -28.70
N VAL A 1039 11.41 13.95 -29.23
CA VAL A 1039 11.67 15.36 -29.51
C VAL A 1039 10.49 16.19 -29.05
N ILE A 1040 10.74 17.14 -28.15
CA ILE A 1040 9.74 18.11 -27.70
C ILE A 1040 9.89 19.38 -28.54
N SER A 1041 8.75 19.96 -28.92
CA SER A 1041 8.73 21.24 -29.64
C SER A 1041 8.54 22.39 -28.64
N GLU A 1042 9.48 23.32 -28.63
CA GLU A 1042 9.50 24.49 -27.74
C GLU A 1042 8.56 25.60 -28.23
N ARG A 1043 8.21 26.52 -27.32
CA ARG A 1043 7.50 27.76 -27.68
C ARG A 1043 8.36 28.60 -28.62
N GLY A 1044 7.87 28.77 -29.85
CA GLY A 1044 8.53 29.55 -30.89
C GLY A 1044 9.38 28.76 -31.88
N GLY A 1045 9.28 27.42 -31.86
CA GLY A 1045 9.80 26.56 -32.94
C GLY A 1045 11.16 25.95 -32.72
N GLY A 1046 11.75 26.10 -31.53
CA GLY A 1046 12.87 25.27 -31.10
C GLY A 1046 12.45 23.80 -31.00
N GLU A 1047 13.39 22.88 -31.21
CA GLU A 1047 13.21 21.47 -30.93
C GLU A 1047 14.37 21.01 -30.05
N HIS A 1048 14.05 20.39 -28.92
CA HIS A 1048 15.03 19.70 -28.08
C HIS A 1048 14.61 18.25 -27.87
N TYR A 1049 15.57 17.40 -27.52
CA TYR A 1049 15.29 16.00 -27.22
C TYR A 1049 14.65 15.86 -25.84
N VAL A 1050 13.72 14.92 -25.70
CA VAL A 1050 12.97 14.67 -24.45
C VAL A 1050 13.85 14.39 -23.22
N TRP A 1051 15.11 13.99 -23.42
CA TRP A 1051 16.08 13.75 -22.35
C TRP A 1051 16.82 15.00 -21.87
N MET A 1052 16.69 16.15 -22.53
CA MET A 1052 17.30 17.41 -22.10
C MET A 1052 16.44 18.11 -21.04
N ASP A 1053 17.06 18.58 -19.96
CA ASP A 1053 16.39 19.39 -18.95
C ASP A 1053 16.29 20.86 -19.37
N GLU A 1054 15.07 21.38 -19.41
CA GLU A 1054 14.77 22.78 -19.72
C GLU A 1054 14.99 23.72 -18.51
N ASN A 1055 15.10 23.18 -17.29
CA ASN A 1055 15.23 24.01 -16.10
C ASN A 1055 16.59 24.73 -16.06
N VAL A 1056 16.58 25.95 -15.50
CA VAL A 1056 17.80 26.74 -15.26
C VAL A 1056 17.93 27.02 -13.77
N PRO A 1057 18.96 26.46 -13.10
CA PRO A 1057 20.01 25.59 -13.63
C PRO A 1057 19.49 24.19 -14.00
N ASN A 1058 20.12 23.58 -15.00
CA ASN A 1058 19.88 22.19 -15.43
C ASN A 1058 20.26 21.24 -14.29
N ASP A 1059 19.48 20.16 -14.10
CA ASP A 1059 19.67 19.17 -13.05
C ASP A 1059 20.96 18.34 -13.17
N GLY A 1060 21.69 18.47 -14.30
CA GLY A 1060 22.96 17.83 -14.58
C GLY A 1060 22.84 16.37 -15.04
N ARG A 1061 21.63 15.87 -15.33
CA ARG A 1061 21.36 14.45 -15.61
C ARG A 1061 20.98 14.13 -17.06
N ASP A 1062 21.28 15.02 -18.00
CA ASP A 1062 20.88 14.83 -19.40
C ASP A 1062 21.54 13.61 -20.06
N GLU A 1063 22.79 13.28 -19.71
CA GLU A 1063 23.45 12.06 -20.21
C GLU A 1063 22.84 10.79 -19.60
N ASP A 1064 22.50 10.79 -18.30
CA ASP A 1064 21.76 9.69 -17.66
C ASP A 1064 20.40 9.47 -18.34
N ALA A 1065 19.66 10.56 -18.59
CA ALA A 1065 18.36 10.50 -19.26
C ALA A 1065 18.54 9.97 -20.68
N LYS A 1066 19.52 10.46 -21.43
CA LYS A 1066 19.82 10.00 -22.79
C LYS A 1066 20.18 8.51 -22.83
N GLU A 1067 20.95 8.01 -21.88
CA GLU A 1067 21.19 6.56 -21.71
C GLU A 1067 19.88 5.83 -21.41
N ALA A 1068 19.06 6.34 -20.49
CA ALA A 1068 17.79 5.72 -20.13
C ALA A 1068 16.84 5.58 -21.34
N PHE A 1069 16.73 6.60 -22.19
CA PHE A 1069 15.89 6.55 -23.39
C PHE A 1069 16.41 5.59 -24.47
N SER A 1070 17.68 5.18 -24.44
CA SER A 1070 18.20 4.16 -25.37
C SER A 1070 17.60 2.77 -25.14
N TRP A 1071 17.03 2.52 -23.96
CA TRP A 1071 16.34 1.28 -23.58
C TRP A 1071 14.87 1.22 -24.03
N VAL A 1072 14.37 2.25 -24.72
CA VAL A 1072 12.94 2.41 -24.99
C VAL A 1072 12.64 2.38 -26.48
N MET A 1073 11.57 1.68 -26.83
CA MET A 1073 10.97 1.69 -28.17
C MET A 1073 9.67 2.48 -28.15
N SER A 1074 9.15 2.79 -29.32
CA SER A 1074 7.86 3.47 -29.39
C SER A 1074 7.02 3.19 -30.62
N ILE A 1075 5.71 3.36 -30.46
CA ILE A 1075 4.71 3.25 -31.53
C ILE A 1075 4.00 4.60 -31.64
N THR A 1076 4.11 5.26 -32.79
CA THR A 1076 3.52 6.59 -33.03
C THR A 1076 2.86 6.70 -34.40
N ASP A 1077 1.88 7.59 -34.56
CA ASP A 1077 1.49 8.11 -35.88
C ASP A 1077 2.51 9.16 -36.36
N ARG A 1078 2.62 9.38 -37.68
CA ARG A 1078 3.57 10.34 -38.27
C ARG A 1078 2.81 11.51 -38.89
N LEU A 1079 2.55 12.56 -38.09
CA LEU A 1079 1.83 13.77 -38.55
C LEU A 1079 2.73 14.89 -39.04
N LYS A 1080 4.04 14.85 -38.80
CA LYS A 1080 5.01 15.66 -39.55
C LYS A 1080 5.71 14.72 -40.52
N GLY A 1081 5.59 15.02 -41.83
CA GLY A 1081 6.43 14.39 -42.84
C GLY A 1081 7.91 14.51 -42.46
N GLU A 1082 8.79 13.76 -43.14
CA GLU A 1082 10.23 13.83 -42.89
C GLU A 1082 10.71 15.28 -42.81
N PRO A 1083 11.56 15.64 -41.82
CA PRO A 1083 12.08 17.00 -41.67
C PRO A 1083 12.79 17.54 -42.95
N ASP A 1084 13.10 16.65 -43.90
CA ASP A 1084 13.72 16.96 -45.20
C ASP A 1084 12.75 17.19 -46.38
N VAL A 1085 11.42 17.13 -46.19
CA VAL A 1085 10.49 17.49 -47.28
C VAL A 1085 10.29 19.00 -47.28
N GLN A 1086 10.96 19.69 -48.20
CA GLN A 1086 10.91 21.15 -48.43
C GLN A 1086 9.48 21.75 -48.47
N GLY A 1087 8.47 20.95 -48.77
CA GLY A 1087 7.05 21.34 -48.74
C GLY A 1087 6.47 21.59 -47.33
N ASN A 1088 6.89 20.86 -46.29
CA ASN A 1088 6.30 20.97 -44.95
C ASN A 1088 6.74 22.25 -44.22
N GLN A 1089 8.01 22.64 -44.40
CA GLN A 1089 8.51 23.93 -43.88
C GLN A 1089 7.85 25.12 -44.58
N THR A 1090 7.53 24.97 -45.87
CA THR A 1090 6.81 26.00 -46.64
C THR A 1090 5.37 26.15 -46.13
N PHE A 1091 4.67 25.03 -45.92
CA PHE A 1091 3.32 25.03 -45.33
C PHE A 1091 3.31 25.69 -43.94
N SER A 1092 4.23 25.30 -43.05
CA SER A 1092 4.28 25.84 -41.69
C SER A 1092 4.47 27.36 -41.66
N LYS A 1093 5.33 27.89 -42.53
CA LYS A 1093 5.53 29.34 -42.68
C LYS A 1093 4.27 30.04 -43.21
N GLU A 1094 3.58 29.41 -44.16
CA GLU A 1094 2.38 29.98 -44.76
C GLU A 1094 1.21 30.02 -43.76
N VAL A 1095 1.07 29.01 -42.88
CA VAL A 1095 0.08 29.03 -41.79
C VAL A 1095 0.29 30.27 -40.92
N VAL A 1096 1.50 30.46 -40.37
CA VAL A 1096 1.80 31.63 -39.52
C VAL A 1096 1.60 32.95 -40.29
N ARG A 1097 1.99 33.01 -41.56
CA ARG A 1097 1.80 34.22 -42.40
C ARG A 1097 0.32 34.59 -42.52
N ARG A 1098 -0.53 33.60 -42.84
CA ARG A 1098 -1.96 33.78 -43.15
C ARG A 1098 -2.85 34.00 -41.93
N MET A 1099 -2.34 33.86 -40.71
CA MET A 1099 -3.08 34.29 -39.52
C MET A 1099 -3.41 35.79 -39.53
N ARG A 1100 -2.64 36.60 -40.29
CA ARG A 1100 -2.90 38.02 -40.50
C ARG A 1100 -4.05 38.28 -41.49
N ASP A 1101 -4.44 37.29 -42.28
CA ASP A 1101 -5.48 37.42 -43.28
C ASP A 1101 -6.89 37.26 -42.63
N PRO A 1102 -7.96 37.85 -43.20
CA PRO A 1102 -9.32 37.62 -42.74
C PRO A 1102 -9.72 36.14 -42.86
N PRO A 1103 -10.52 35.59 -41.92
CA PRO A 1103 -11.22 36.28 -40.83
C PRO A 1103 -10.42 36.42 -39.52
N PHE A 1104 -9.22 35.85 -39.44
CA PHE A 1104 -8.46 35.76 -38.17
C PHE A 1104 -7.82 37.10 -37.76
N ASN A 1105 -7.30 37.88 -38.72
CA ASN A 1105 -6.75 39.23 -38.50
C ASN A 1105 -5.78 39.33 -37.29
N CYS A 1106 -5.01 38.27 -37.03
CA CYS A 1106 -4.11 38.20 -35.89
C CYS A 1106 -2.80 38.91 -36.19
N ILE A 1107 -2.60 40.10 -35.61
CA ILE A 1107 -1.43 40.95 -35.84
C ILE A 1107 -0.53 40.96 -34.59
N GLU A 1108 -0.86 41.76 -33.58
CA GLU A 1108 0.02 42.00 -32.42
C GLU A 1108 0.29 40.74 -31.58
N GLU A 1109 -0.71 39.88 -31.37
CA GLU A 1109 -0.52 38.66 -30.61
C GLU A 1109 0.33 37.64 -31.37
N CYS A 1110 0.03 37.41 -32.65
CA CYS A 1110 0.73 36.45 -33.48
C CYS A 1110 2.19 36.84 -33.78
N ASP A 1111 2.58 38.11 -33.59
CA ASP A 1111 3.97 38.56 -33.74
C ASP A 1111 4.90 38.11 -32.59
N LYS A 1112 4.35 37.58 -31.48
CA LYS A 1112 5.19 37.06 -30.38
C LYS A 1112 6.01 35.85 -30.86
N PRO A 1113 7.25 35.67 -30.34
CA PRO A 1113 8.12 34.56 -30.74
C PRO A 1113 7.45 33.19 -30.62
N GLU A 1114 6.63 33.00 -29.59
CA GLU A 1114 5.93 31.75 -29.31
C GLU A 1114 4.93 31.30 -30.40
N TYR A 1115 4.45 32.22 -31.25
CA TYR A 1115 3.48 31.92 -32.32
C TYR A 1115 4.11 31.93 -33.74
N GLN A 1116 5.44 32.03 -33.83
CA GLN A 1116 6.14 32.05 -35.12
C GLN A 1116 6.33 30.65 -35.75
N THR A 1117 5.75 29.61 -35.15
CA THR A 1117 5.81 28.24 -35.67
C THR A 1117 4.43 27.61 -35.67
N ALA A 1118 4.08 26.94 -36.78
CA ALA A 1118 2.81 26.26 -36.90
C ALA A 1118 2.69 25.09 -35.90
N SER A 1119 1.48 24.90 -35.38
CA SER A 1119 1.14 23.80 -34.49
C SER A 1119 1.37 22.45 -35.18
N GLN A 1120 1.63 21.40 -34.39
CA GLN A 1120 1.81 20.04 -34.90
C GLN A 1120 0.57 19.47 -35.61
N TYR A 1121 -0.63 19.97 -35.27
CA TYR A 1121 -1.90 19.51 -35.83
C TYR A 1121 -2.44 20.43 -36.95
N ALA A 1122 -1.77 21.54 -37.28
CA ALA A 1122 -2.17 22.39 -38.40
C ALA A 1122 -2.30 21.62 -39.75
N PRO A 1123 -1.43 20.65 -40.09
CA PRO A 1123 -1.63 19.79 -41.26
C PRO A 1123 -2.94 18.99 -41.22
N GLN A 1124 -3.34 18.48 -40.06
CA GLN A 1124 -4.60 17.74 -39.94
C GLN A 1124 -5.80 18.66 -40.16
N LEU A 1125 -5.79 19.89 -39.64
CA LEU A 1125 -6.88 20.83 -39.86
C LEU A 1125 -7.07 21.15 -41.36
N TYR A 1126 -5.97 21.28 -42.11
CA TYR A 1126 -6.02 21.36 -43.57
C TYR A 1126 -6.69 20.12 -44.18
N ASP A 1127 -6.23 18.93 -43.79
CA ASP A 1127 -6.74 17.66 -44.33
C ASP A 1127 -8.23 17.47 -43.98
N THR A 1128 -8.68 17.92 -42.81
CA THR A 1128 -10.08 17.90 -42.36
C THR A 1128 -10.97 18.74 -43.26
N PHE A 1129 -10.59 20.00 -43.49
CA PHE A 1129 -11.37 20.89 -44.34
C PHE A 1129 -11.39 20.40 -45.80
N TYR A 1130 -10.25 19.92 -46.31
CA TYR A 1130 -10.17 19.37 -47.66
C TYR A 1130 -11.09 18.14 -47.82
N THR A 1131 -11.07 17.23 -46.83
CA THR A 1131 -11.96 16.06 -46.78
C THR A 1131 -13.43 16.46 -46.88
N TYR A 1132 -13.85 17.44 -46.06
CA TYR A 1132 -15.22 17.95 -46.10
C TYR A 1132 -15.57 18.53 -47.47
N ALA A 1133 -14.71 19.37 -48.06
CA ALA A 1133 -14.97 20.00 -49.34
C ALA A 1133 -15.12 18.98 -50.49
N VAL A 1134 -14.28 17.94 -50.51
CA VAL A 1134 -14.37 16.86 -51.49
C VAL A 1134 -15.65 16.05 -51.32
N ALA A 1135 -16.01 15.69 -50.08
CA ALA A 1135 -17.24 14.95 -49.79
C ALA A 1135 -18.51 15.76 -50.13
N LEU A 1136 -18.51 17.05 -49.81
CA LEU A 1136 -19.60 17.96 -50.17
C LEU A 1136 -19.76 18.08 -51.69
N ASN A 1137 -18.65 18.22 -52.42
CA ASN A 1137 -18.67 18.30 -53.88
C ASN A 1137 -19.28 17.05 -54.53
N ARG A 1138 -19.03 15.87 -53.94
CA ARG A 1138 -19.65 14.60 -54.37
C ARG A 1138 -21.13 14.50 -54.01
N THR A 1139 -21.56 15.17 -52.94
CA THR A 1139 -22.93 15.09 -52.40
C THR A 1139 -23.91 16.04 -53.09
N LEU A 1140 -23.46 17.24 -53.47
CA LEU A 1140 -24.30 18.29 -54.08
C LEU A 1140 -25.07 17.86 -55.34
N PRO A 1141 -24.50 17.07 -56.28
CA PRO A 1141 -25.24 16.56 -57.44
C PRO A 1141 -26.48 15.74 -57.06
N SER A 1142 -26.44 15.04 -55.93
CA SER A 1142 -27.48 14.12 -55.48
C SER A 1142 -28.54 14.78 -54.59
N ASN A 1143 -28.16 15.71 -53.71
CA ASN A 1143 -29.05 16.16 -52.62
C ASN A 1143 -29.22 17.70 -52.48
N ARG A 1144 -28.47 18.54 -53.21
CA ARG A 1144 -28.53 20.04 -53.13
C ARG A 1144 -28.53 20.68 -51.72
N THR A 1145 -28.35 19.93 -50.65
CA THR A 1145 -28.39 20.40 -49.25
C THR A 1145 -26.98 20.44 -48.68
N LEU A 1146 -26.64 21.55 -48.02
CA LEU A 1146 -25.32 21.76 -47.40
C LEU A 1146 -25.22 21.18 -45.98
N ARG A 1147 -26.37 20.93 -45.33
CA ARG A 1147 -26.50 20.51 -43.91
C ARG A 1147 -27.03 19.11 -43.72
N ASN A 1148 -26.77 18.20 -44.66
CA ASN A 1148 -27.18 16.81 -44.48
C ASN A 1148 -25.96 15.97 -44.11
N GLY A 1149 -25.61 15.99 -42.82
CA GLY A 1149 -24.43 15.30 -42.29
C GLY A 1149 -24.42 13.81 -42.61
N ARG A 1150 -25.58 13.14 -42.48
CA ARG A 1150 -25.73 11.70 -42.81
C ARG A 1150 -25.45 11.41 -44.29
N GLU A 1151 -25.85 12.30 -45.19
CA GLU A 1151 -25.58 12.12 -46.63
C GLU A 1151 -24.13 12.43 -47.00
N ILE A 1152 -23.54 13.46 -46.40
CA ILE A 1152 -22.13 13.81 -46.61
C ILE A 1152 -21.23 12.66 -46.14
N LEU A 1153 -21.56 12.03 -45.00
CA LEU A 1153 -20.83 10.88 -44.47
C LEU A 1153 -20.79 9.70 -45.47
N ARG A 1154 -21.87 9.46 -46.23
CA ARG A 1154 -21.89 8.40 -47.26
C ARG A 1154 -20.87 8.62 -48.38
N HIS A 1155 -20.43 9.86 -48.60
CA HIS A 1155 -19.46 10.23 -49.64
C HIS A 1155 -18.07 10.56 -49.08
N ILE A 1156 -17.83 10.33 -47.78
CA ILE A 1156 -16.59 10.68 -47.08
C ILE A 1156 -15.43 9.75 -47.42
N ALA A 1157 -15.70 8.50 -47.79
CA ALA A 1157 -14.65 7.53 -48.06
C ALA A 1157 -13.76 8.01 -49.21
N MET A 1158 -12.47 8.17 -48.93
CA MET A 1158 -11.52 8.68 -49.89
C MET A 1158 -10.08 8.35 -49.53
N LYS A 1159 -9.23 8.45 -50.56
CA LYS A 1159 -7.78 8.36 -50.47
C LYS A 1159 -7.18 9.57 -51.18
N PHE A 1160 -6.35 10.33 -50.48
CA PHE A 1160 -5.70 11.51 -51.05
C PHE A 1160 -4.33 11.78 -50.41
N GLN A 1161 -3.50 12.57 -51.10
CA GLN A 1161 -2.23 13.03 -50.56
C GLN A 1161 -2.49 14.26 -49.66
N GLY A 1162 -2.36 14.08 -48.34
CA GLY A 1162 -2.41 15.19 -47.37
C GLY A 1162 -1.08 15.92 -47.29
N VAL A 1163 -1.02 16.93 -46.40
CA VAL A 1163 0.18 17.77 -46.21
C VAL A 1163 1.37 16.95 -45.70
N SER A 1164 1.12 15.99 -44.81
CA SER A 1164 2.17 15.24 -44.11
C SER A 1164 2.34 13.80 -44.60
N SER A 1165 1.25 13.15 -44.99
CA SER A 1165 1.25 11.76 -45.45
C SER A 1165 0.03 11.47 -46.34
N GLU A 1166 -0.01 10.27 -46.90
CA GLU A 1166 -1.19 9.77 -47.57
C GLU A 1166 -2.31 9.53 -46.55
N ILE A 1167 -3.48 10.11 -46.78
CA ILE A 1167 -4.65 9.99 -45.92
C ILE A 1167 -5.64 9.02 -46.56
N MET A 1168 -6.09 8.03 -45.78
CA MET A 1168 -7.14 7.09 -46.14
C MET A 1168 -8.27 7.18 -45.12
N ILE A 1169 -9.48 7.46 -45.58
CA ILE A 1169 -10.68 7.56 -44.74
C ILE A 1169 -11.64 6.45 -45.14
N GLY A 1170 -12.06 5.67 -44.15
CA GLY A 1170 -12.99 4.57 -44.31
C GLY A 1170 -14.43 5.03 -44.54
N PRO A 1171 -15.33 4.11 -44.92
CA PRO A 1171 -16.76 4.40 -45.12
C PRO A 1171 -17.49 4.76 -43.81
N ASN A 1172 -16.91 4.44 -42.65
CA ASN A 1172 -17.43 4.84 -41.34
C ASN A 1172 -17.03 6.26 -40.92
N GLY A 1173 -16.29 7.00 -41.76
CA GLY A 1173 -15.82 8.35 -41.43
C GLY A 1173 -14.54 8.40 -40.58
N THR A 1174 -13.89 7.27 -40.33
CA THR A 1174 -12.64 7.20 -39.55
C THR A 1174 -11.43 7.13 -40.47
N ARG A 1175 -10.35 7.85 -40.11
CA ARG A 1175 -9.04 7.72 -40.76
C ARG A 1175 -8.40 6.37 -40.43
N TYR A 1176 -7.90 5.66 -41.44
CA TYR A 1176 -7.05 4.48 -41.25
C TYR A 1176 -5.60 4.92 -41.02
N PRO A 1177 -5.06 4.74 -39.79
CA PRO A 1177 -3.74 5.23 -39.46
C PRO A 1177 -2.63 4.30 -39.97
N THR A 1178 -1.44 4.88 -40.16
CA THR A 1178 -0.20 4.12 -40.33
C THR A 1178 0.70 4.42 -39.15
N PHE A 1179 0.99 3.42 -38.33
CA PHE A 1179 1.88 3.56 -37.18
C PHE A 1179 3.31 3.22 -37.55
N TYR A 1180 4.24 3.83 -36.82
CA TYR A 1180 5.67 3.69 -37.00
C TYR A 1180 6.27 3.12 -35.72
N PHE A 1181 6.98 2.02 -35.85
CA PHE A 1181 7.72 1.41 -34.75
C PHE A 1181 9.14 1.98 -34.75
N ASN A 1182 9.46 2.77 -33.73
CA ASN A 1182 10.68 3.56 -33.64
C ASN A 1182 11.52 3.15 -32.44
N GLY A 1183 12.82 3.43 -32.51
CA GLY A 1183 13.72 3.38 -31.36
C GLY A 1183 14.95 4.23 -31.60
N ILE A 1184 15.89 4.22 -30.67
CA ILE A 1184 17.14 4.98 -30.77
C ILE A 1184 18.23 4.08 -31.35
N ALA A 1185 18.91 4.53 -32.41
CA ALA A 1185 20.07 3.84 -32.98
C ALA A 1185 21.36 4.17 -32.22
N GLU A 1186 22.46 3.43 -32.49
CA GLU A 1186 23.77 3.62 -31.83
C GLU A 1186 24.34 5.05 -31.93
N ASN A 1187 23.92 5.81 -32.94
CA ASN A 1187 24.29 7.23 -33.12
C ASN A 1187 23.37 8.21 -32.37
N TYR A 1188 22.52 7.70 -31.46
CA TYR A 1188 21.50 8.44 -30.72
C TYR A 1188 20.49 9.20 -31.60
N LYS A 1189 20.28 8.73 -32.84
CA LYS A 1189 19.21 9.23 -33.72
C LYS A 1189 18.02 8.27 -33.70
N VAL A 1190 16.82 8.84 -33.82
CA VAL A 1190 15.60 8.06 -33.98
C VAL A 1190 15.66 7.30 -35.30
N ARG A 1191 15.43 5.98 -35.22
CA ARG A 1191 15.34 5.07 -36.37
C ARG A 1191 13.99 4.37 -36.35
N THR A 1192 13.33 4.35 -37.50
CA THR A 1192 12.13 3.55 -37.71
C THR A 1192 12.53 2.12 -38.11
N TYR A 1193 12.05 1.14 -37.36
CA TYR A 1193 12.29 -0.29 -37.58
C TYR A 1193 11.15 -0.95 -38.37
N GLY A 1194 9.93 -0.42 -38.32
CA GLY A 1194 8.78 -0.96 -39.04
C GLY A 1194 7.67 0.06 -39.26
N LYS A 1195 6.81 -0.21 -40.24
CA LYS A 1195 5.55 0.51 -40.49
C LYS A 1195 4.40 -0.48 -40.35
N ILE A 1196 3.33 -0.07 -39.70
CA ILE A 1196 2.18 -0.91 -39.37
C ILE A 1196 0.97 -0.24 -40.01
N PHE A 1197 0.39 -0.89 -41.03
CA PHE A 1197 -0.79 -0.35 -41.71
C PHE A 1197 -2.04 -1.00 -41.12
N VAL A 1198 -2.95 -0.19 -40.58
CA VAL A 1198 -4.22 -0.67 -40.03
C VAL A 1198 -5.31 -0.53 -41.10
N HIS A 1199 -5.85 -1.66 -41.56
CA HIS A 1199 -6.94 -1.74 -42.54
C HIS A 1199 -8.26 -2.05 -41.82
N GLY A 1200 -8.98 -1.00 -41.43
CA GLY A 1200 -10.24 -1.16 -40.69
C GLY A 1200 -10.03 -1.80 -39.30
N SER A 1201 -11.09 -2.41 -38.76
CA SER A 1201 -11.12 -2.89 -37.37
C SER A 1201 -10.36 -4.19 -37.10
N ILE A 1202 -9.93 -4.94 -38.13
CA ILE A 1202 -9.34 -6.29 -37.95
C ILE A 1202 -8.08 -6.52 -38.82
N GLY A 1203 -7.94 -5.84 -39.97
CA GLY A 1203 -6.81 -6.05 -40.87
C GLY A 1203 -5.58 -5.27 -40.44
N VAL A 1204 -4.42 -5.93 -40.37
CA VAL A 1204 -3.11 -5.28 -40.19
C VAL A 1204 -2.13 -5.88 -41.20
N SER A 1205 -1.31 -5.04 -41.83
CA SER A 1205 -0.24 -5.47 -42.75
C SER A 1205 1.09 -4.80 -42.45
#